data_AF-A0A9X0D2P8-F1
#
_entry.id   AF-A0A9X0D2P8-F1
#
_cell.length_a   1.000
_cell.length_b   1.000
_cell.length_c   1.000
_cell.angle_alpha   90.00
_cell.angle_beta   90.00
_cell.angle_gamma   90.00
#
_symmetry.space_group_name_H-M   'P 1'
#
loop_
_entity.id
_entity.type
_entity.pdbx_description
1 polymer ?
#
loop_
_entity_poly.entity_id
_entity_poly.type
_entity_poly.pdbx_seq_one_letter_code
_entity_poly.pdbx_strand_id
1 'polypeptide(L)'
;MAHAAHGLKFNPKTLSKYEHGLAYVSNVDGRGIFSVNGIFKRGEKASKLTNFYDLVNILCYVGGEIRDGFFVEKLTESELVPILERNFSMAVGKAILQSAPIEEAAKLLVLPCYEKAKARGVEDVDLFANKEVKRSFEFYERVSRFCPYSDKEEFIMAKGGSDIKKPFAHLDFRRPEFEAWWMEKSELEYLGCPLPPIPTNFPESGKLLLGGDSMIDFMSEASKQRTKMSMWKKKTLEKFSIPVNFERLSGISQHQALWYTWKGDLKMGITMLESAKTIYDDQIAERILNARIPVVDLFLSLTQIKLAKMGECEGQTNKVDWHLSKGHLCETCHASATKGRDDDDDDDDGDDSPRTWTLTCVDKEGKGKIGTDTTRTSLITALAVARKVKSKAEFKTCIEYNLKESLEIFLEHSFVNLYWKNKPTPPTTEALIGEAVVMFVDAIDCESFDTYEWAESCTVILEELMFKHCHEKLTEKAISDVGQLFKEAFKSQIVQNIQQVEELPQYSNLCDDKASLFQLSSVMMARAVAPSIASHFHFKWKTMTRVEKKEALSASFRDLLVATKKVYESYSMKEVSQCAKEEINSSQACSKKECVCQNLAKFQDYVIDLLSSGHNPVSFLSCSPEGTITLSDRLFLDSTGELIDDMISSNDMYIYEKIMETDNLKEFANCPRLACLCQFACCEMYTMLKVKVITDFKEITWTENALFETRCCAFCGQMASEDVTLMKCSACRAAVYCTRQCQKDDWWVAGHIWKCRTLKRP
;
A
#
# COMPACT_ATOMS: atom_id res chain seq x y z
N MET A 1 15.71 -7.06 21.51
CA MET A 1 16.35 -7.77 20.38
C MET A 1 15.28 -8.06 19.35
N ALA A 2 15.17 -7.16 18.37
CA ALA A 2 14.24 -7.27 17.26
C ALA A 2 14.76 -8.34 16.30
N HIS A 3 14.07 -9.49 16.24
CA HIS A 3 14.23 -10.38 15.10
C HIS A 3 13.55 -9.71 13.91
N ALA A 4 14.33 -8.92 13.18
CA ALA A 4 14.02 -8.57 11.80
C ALA A 4 13.64 -9.86 11.08
N ALA A 5 12.47 -9.87 10.45
CA ALA A 5 12.10 -10.91 9.52
C ALA A 5 13.23 -11.04 8.50
N HIS A 6 14.02 -12.12 8.59
CA HIS A 6 14.93 -12.48 7.52
C HIS A 6 14.06 -12.57 6.26
N GLY A 7 14.33 -11.71 5.27
CA GLY A 7 13.65 -11.72 4.00
C GLY A 7 13.57 -13.15 3.49
N LEU A 8 12.34 -13.65 3.30
CA LEU A 8 12.07 -14.96 2.74
C LEU A 8 12.73 -15.00 1.35
N LYS A 9 13.94 -15.53 1.25
CA LYS A 9 14.60 -15.73 -0.05
C LYS A 9 13.90 -16.88 -0.75
N PHE A 10 13.01 -16.53 -1.68
CA PHE A 10 12.43 -17.46 -2.62
C PHE A 10 13.54 -18.09 -3.44
N ASN A 11 13.65 -19.42 -3.39
CA ASN A 11 14.57 -20.14 -4.24
C ASN A 11 13.88 -21.38 -4.83
N PRO A 12 14.29 -21.81 -6.05
CA PRO A 12 13.71 -22.96 -6.73
C PRO A 12 13.77 -24.25 -5.89
N LYS A 13 14.75 -24.36 -4.99
CA LYS A 13 14.91 -25.53 -4.10
C LYS A 13 13.82 -25.60 -3.02
N THR A 14 13.20 -24.49 -2.65
CA THR A 14 12.09 -24.49 -1.69
C THR A 14 10.80 -24.91 -2.37
N LEU A 15 10.56 -24.47 -3.61
CA LEU A 15 9.39 -24.88 -4.40
C LEU A 15 9.48 -26.34 -4.86
N SER A 16 10.68 -26.85 -5.15
CA SER A 16 10.88 -28.24 -5.55
C SER A 16 10.78 -29.26 -4.40
N LYS A 17 10.82 -28.80 -3.13
CA LYS A 17 10.67 -29.67 -1.95
C LYS A 17 9.25 -30.22 -1.78
N TYR A 18 8.25 -29.48 -2.27
CA TYR A 18 6.85 -29.84 -2.07
C TYR A 18 6.26 -30.30 -3.40
N GLU A 19 5.82 -31.56 -3.44
CA GLU A 19 5.40 -32.25 -4.67
C GLU A 19 4.21 -31.54 -5.35
N HIS A 20 3.23 -31.10 -4.55
CA HIS A 20 1.98 -30.52 -5.04
C HIS A 20 1.97 -28.98 -4.99
N GLY A 21 2.84 -28.38 -4.18
CA GLY A 21 2.94 -26.93 -4.02
C GLY A 21 3.29 -26.48 -2.60
N LEU A 22 3.44 -25.18 -2.42
CA LEU A 22 3.84 -24.54 -1.17
C LEU A 22 2.77 -23.56 -0.70
N ALA A 23 2.45 -23.56 0.59
CA ALA A 23 1.63 -22.54 1.22
C ALA A 23 2.47 -21.64 2.13
N TYR A 24 2.10 -20.37 2.20
CA TYR A 24 2.47 -19.47 3.28
C TYR A 24 1.24 -19.10 4.07
N VAL A 25 1.22 -19.50 5.34
CA VAL A 25 0.10 -19.34 6.25
C VAL A 25 0.45 -18.23 7.24
N SER A 26 -0.41 -17.21 7.36
CA SER A 26 -0.21 -16.16 8.35
C SER A 26 -0.50 -16.68 9.76
N ASN A 27 0.03 -16.01 10.79
CA ASN A 27 -0.57 -16.10 12.10
C ASN A 27 -2.03 -15.62 12.03
N VAL A 28 -2.84 -16.05 13.00
CA VAL A 28 -4.22 -15.58 13.13
C VAL A 28 -4.25 -14.33 14.01
N ASP A 29 -5.07 -13.34 13.65
CA ASP A 29 -5.26 -12.15 14.48
C ASP A 29 -6.27 -12.40 15.62
N GLY A 30 -6.47 -11.40 16.48
CA GLY A 30 -7.41 -11.53 17.58
C GLY A 30 -8.85 -11.66 17.13
N ARG A 31 -9.22 -11.19 15.94
CA ARG A 31 -10.57 -11.35 15.36
C ARG A 31 -10.78 -12.76 14.83
N GLY A 32 -9.73 -13.56 14.69
CA GLY A 32 -9.79 -14.91 14.10
C GLY A 32 -9.58 -14.91 12.59
N ILE A 33 -9.02 -13.85 12.03
CA ILE A 33 -8.75 -13.72 10.60
C ILE A 33 -7.34 -14.22 10.30
N PHE A 34 -7.21 -15.01 9.23
CA PHE A 34 -5.95 -15.52 8.73
C PHE A 34 -5.95 -15.55 7.20
N SER A 35 -4.75 -15.56 6.62
CA SER A 35 -4.55 -15.66 5.18
C SER A 35 -3.70 -16.87 4.81
N VAL A 36 -3.98 -17.45 3.65
CA VAL A 36 -3.19 -18.53 3.06
C VAL A 36 -2.83 -18.15 1.63
N ASN A 37 -1.54 -17.97 1.38
CA ASN A 37 -0.96 -17.79 0.05
C ASN A 37 -0.47 -19.14 -0.47
N GLY A 38 -1.22 -19.75 -1.38
CA GLY A 38 -0.91 -21.03 -2.00
C GLY A 38 -0.23 -20.87 -3.36
N ILE A 39 0.86 -21.61 -3.55
CA ILE A 39 1.63 -21.69 -4.79
C ILE A 39 1.49 -23.11 -5.31
N PHE A 40 0.63 -23.29 -6.30
CA PHE A 40 0.27 -24.59 -6.85
C PHE A 40 1.15 -24.90 -8.06
N LYS A 41 1.73 -26.11 -8.11
CA LYS A 41 2.54 -26.54 -9.25
C LYS A 41 1.66 -27.17 -10.31
N ARG A 42 1.66 -26.65 -11.55
CA ARG A 42 1.08 -27.32 -12.71
C ARG A 42 2.14 -28.30 -13.25
N GLY A 43 1.86 -29.61 -13.17
CA GLY A 43 2.82 -30.67 -13.46
C GLY A 43 3.54 -30.57 -14.82
N GLU A 44 4.65 -31.31 -14.96
CA GLU A 44 5.51 -31.30 -16.14
C GLU A 44 4.78 -31.81 -17.39
N LYS A 45 4.60 -30.97 -18.42
CA LYS A 45 4.29 -31.48 -19.76
C LYS A 45 5.57 -32.02 -20.38
N ALA A 46 5.59 -33.32 -20.66
CA ALA A 46 6.73 -34.10 -21.15
C ALA A 46 7.48 -33.54 -22.39
N SER A 47 6.95 -32.52 -23.07
CA SER A 47 7.57 -31.88 -24.24
C SER A 47 8.29 -30.55 -23.97
N LYS A 48 8.15 -29.93 -22.79
CA LYS A 48 8.86 -28.69 -22.39
C LYS A 48 9.12 -28.65 -20.87
N LEU A 49 10.38 -28.60 -20.46
CA LEU A 49 10.89 -28.52 -19.06
C LEU A 49 10.57 -27.18 -18.35
N THR A 50 9.37 -26.61 -18.54
CA THR A 50 8.95 -25.36 -17.90
C THR A 50 7.86 -25.66 -16.88
N ASN A 51 8.18 -25.48 -15.59
CA ASN A 51 7.18 -25.56 -14.51
C ASN A 51 6.37 -24.26 -14.51
N PHE A 52 5.05 -24.38 -14.56
CA PHE A 52 4.13 -23.27 -14.36
C PHE A 52 3.53 -23.35 -12.95
N TYR A 53 3.26 -22.20 -12.37
CA TYR A 53 2.67 -22.07 -11.05
C TYR A 53 1.37 -21.28 -11.13
N ASP A 54 0.42 -21.63 -10.25
CA ASP A 54 -0.71 -20.77 -9.96
C ASP A 54 -0.53 -20.21 -8.56
N LEU A 55 -0.73 -18.89 -8.42
CA LEU A 55 -0.73 -18.20 -7.15
C LEU A 55 -2.17 -17.95 -6.73
N VAL A 56 -2.49 -18.36 -5.51
CA VAL A 56 -3.83 -18.29 -4.95
C VAL A 56 -3.73 -17.69 -3.56
N ASN A 57 -4.50 -16.65 -3.27
CA ASN A 57 -4.67 -16.15 -1.92
C ASN A 57 -6.11 -16.34 -1.47
N ILE A 58 -6.27 -16.72 -0.21
CA ILE A 58 -7.57 -16.69 0.47
C ILE A 58 -7.38 -16.02 1.83
N LEU A 59 -8.34 -15.15 2.17
CA LEU A 59 -8.50 -14.54 3.48
C LEU A 59 -9.78 -15.08 4.14
N CYS A 60 -9.63 -15.70 5.31
CA CYS A 60 -10.70 -16.41 6.00
C CYS A 60 -10.80 -15.99 7.46
N TYR A 61 -12.00 -16.12 8.02
CA TYR A 61 -12.26 -16.15 9.45
C TYR A 61 -12.39 -17.60 9.93
N VAL A 62 -11.76 -17.95 11.06
CA VAL A 62 -11.77 -19.32 11.63
C VAL A 62 -13.17 -19.88 11.93
N GLY A 63 -14.18 -19.01 12.05
CA GLY A 63 -15.57 -19.42 12.16
C GLY A 63 -16.23 -19.78 10.82
N GLY A 64 -15.52 -19.84 9.69
CA GLY A 64 -16.14 -20.21 8.41
C GLY A 64 -16.83 -19.05 7.70
N GLU A 65 -16.26 -17.85 7.78
CA GLU A 65 -16.65 -16.74 6.91
C GLU A 65 -15.50 -16.46 5.94
N ILE A 66 -15.83 -16.37 4.66
CA ILE A 66 -14.86 -16.07 3.59
C ILE A 66 -14.84 -14.56 3.40
N ARG A 67 -13.67 -13.94 3.59
CA ARG A 67 -13.52 -12.49 3.59
C ARG A 67 -13.08 -11.96 2.23
N ASP A 68 -12.12 -12.65 1.61
CA ASP A 68 -11.57 -12.25 0.31
C ASP A 68 -10.75 -13.40 -0.33
N GLY A 69 -10.37 -13.23 -1.60
CA GLY A 69 -9.40 -14.07 -2.27
C GLY A 69 -9.17 -13.63 -3.71
N PHE A 70 -7.94 -13.83 -4.18
CA PHE A 70 -7.56 -13.54 -5.56
C PHE A 70 -6.79 -14.71 -6.16
N PHE A 71 -6.75 -14.74 -7.49
CA PHE A 71 -6.20 -15.85 -8.26
C PHE A 71 -5.39 -15.36 -9.47
N VAL A 72 -4.15 -15.85 -9.61
CA VAL A 72 -3.30 -15.59 -10.77
C VAL A 72 -2.74 -16.91 -11.30
N GLU A 73 -2.90 -17.18 -12.60
CA GLU A 73 -2.51 -18.46 -13.20
C GLU A 73 -1.34 -18.38 -14.18
N LYS A 74 -0.74 -19.56 -14.44
CA LYS A 74 0.28 -19.76 -15.48
C LYS A 74 1.53 -18.90 -15.30
N LEU A 75 1.91 -18.65 -14.05
CA LEU A 75 3.12 -17.93 -13.72
C LEU A 75 4.34 -18.79 -13.99
N THR A 76 5.32 -18.23 -14.68
CA THR A 76 6.69 -18.73 -14.69
C THR A 76 7.36 -18.40 -13.35
N GLU A 77 8.46 -19.10 -13.03
CA GLU A 77 9.21 -18.83 -11.79
C GLU A 77 9.73 -17.38 -11.72
N SER A 78 10.15 -16.80 -12.86
CA SER A 78 10.61 -15.41 -12.96
C SER A 78 9.51 -14.38 -12.67
N GLU A 79 8.25 -14.72 -12.93
CA GLU A 79 7.10 -13.86 -12.66
C GLU A 79 6.59 -14.04 -11.22
N LEU A 80 6.64 -15.27 -10.70
CA LEU A 80 6.17 -15.62 -9.37
C LEU A 80 7.02 -14.96 -8.27
N VAL A 81 8.34 -14.99 -8.39
CA VAL A 81 9.25 -14.49 -7.33
C VAL A 81 9.01 -13.00 -7.00
N PRO A 82 8.95 -12.07 -7.98
CA PRO A 82 8.64 -10.67 -7.69
C PRO A 82 7.26 -10.45 -7.07
N ILE A 83 6.22 -11.20 -7.49
CA ILE A 83 4.89 -11.10 -6.88
C ILE A 83 4.97 -11.49 -5.40
N LEU A 84 5.63 -12.60 -5.09
CA LEU A 84 5.77 -13.07 -3.72
C LEU A 84 6.57 -12.06 -2.89
N GLU A 85 7.74 -11.64 -3.35
CA GLU A 85 8.56 -10.63 -2.64
C GLU A 85 7.76 -9.37 -2.32
N ARG A 86 6.92 -8.90 -3.24
CA ARG A 86 6.01 -7.77 -3.00
C ARG A 86 4.96 -8.10 -1.94
N ASN A 87 4.22 -9.21 -2.09
CA ASN A 87 3.18 -9.60 -1.15
C ASN A 87 3.74 -9.75 0.27
N PHE A 88 4.92 -10.35 0.42
CA PHE A 88 5.59 -10.46 1.71
C PHE A 88 6.08 -9.12 2.21
N SER A 89 6.61 -8.23 1.35
CA SER A 89 7.01 -6.87 1.72
C SER A 89 5.85 -6.04 2.26
N MET A 90 4.66 -6.15 1.64
CA MET A 90 3.44 -5.47 2.09
C MET A 90 2.87 -6.07 3.39
N ALA A 91 3.16 -7.34 3.64
CA ALA A 91 2.81 -8.02 4.89
C ALA A 91 3.82 -7.77 6.02
N VAL A 92 4.99 -7.16 5.75
CA VAL A 92 5.99 -6.85 6.78
C VAL A 92 5.38 -5.96 7.85
N GLY A 93 5.45 -6.41 9.10
CA GLY A 93 4.86 -5.71 10.25
C GLY A 93 3.36 -5.92 10.44
N LYS A 94 2.64 -6.45 9.44
CA LYS A 94 1.19 -6.72 9.51
C LYS A 94 0.88 -8.17 9.92
N ALA A 95 1.64 -9.14 9.42
CA ALA A 95 1.43 -10.56 9.72
C ALA A 95 2.73 -11.37 9.65
N ILE A 96 2.81 -12.43 10.46
CA ILE A 96 3.97 -13.34 10.50
C ILE A 96 3.60 -14.59 9.71
N LEU A 97 4.36 -14.87 8.65
CA LEU A 97 4.05 -15.93 7.69
C LEU A 97 4.95 -17.15 7.92
N GLN A 98 4.36 -18.34 7.82
CA GLN A 98 5.04 -19.62 7.99
C GLN A 98 4.82 -20.49 6.76
N SER A 99 5.88 -21.10 6.25
CA SER A 99 5.79 -22.04 5.13
C SER A 99 5.22 -23.39 5.56
N ALA A 100 4.33 -23.96 4.76
CA ALA A 100 3.72 -25.27 4.97
C ALA A 100 3.50 -25.99 3.62
N PRO A 101 3.48 -27.33 3.57
CA PRO A 101 2.99 -28.07 2.39
C PRO A 101 1.56 -27.65 2.04
N ILE A 102 1.29 -27.48 0.74
CA ILE A 102 -0.02 -26.97 0.29
C ILE A 102 -1.16 -27.94 0.63
N GLU A 103 -0.91 -29.24 0.57
CA GLU A 103 -1.88 -30.28 0.89
C GLU A 103 -2.25 -30.28 2.37
N GLU A 104 -1.28 -30.09 3.28
CA GLU A 104 -1.51 -29.97 4.72
C GLU A 104 -2.34 -28.70 5.02
N ALA A 105 -1.95 -27.56 4.46
CA ALA A 105 -2.69 -26.30 4.63
C ALA A 105 -4.12 -26.39 4.06
N ALA A 106 -4.29 -27.02 2.90
CA ALA A 106 -5.59 -27.23 2.28
C ALA A 106 -6.51 -28.07 3.16
N LYS A 107 -6.03 -29.24 3.62
CA LYS A 107 -6.84 -30.22 4.35
C LYS A 107 -7.13 -29.80 5.79
N LEU A 108 -6.15 -29.20 6.48
CA LEU A 108 -6.24 -28.94 7.92
C LEU A 108 -6.77 -27.54 8.26
N LEU A 109 -6.73 -26.58 7.30
CA LEU A 109 -7.19 -25.21 7.50
C LEU A 109 -8.26 -24.76 6.52
N VAL A 110 -7.95 -24.76 5.21
CA VAL A 110 -8.78 -24.10 4.20
C VAL A 110 -10.13 -24.82 4.01
N LEU A 111 -10.11 -26.14 3.80
CA LEU A 111 -11.34 -26.91 3.63
C LEU A 111 -12.23 -26.92 4.87
N PRO A 112 -11.72 -27.14 6.10
CA PRO A 112 -12.54 -27.02 7.30
C PRO A 112 -13.24 -25.66 7.42
N CYS A 113 -12.57 -24.57 7.04
CA CYS A 113 -13.18 -23.24 7.00
C CYS A 113 -14.31 -23.16 5.96
N TYR A 114 -14.10 -23.72 4.77
CA TYR A 114 -15.10 -23.78 3.72
C TYR A 114 -16.32 -24.62 4.09
N GLU A 115 -16.13 -25.80 4.67
CA GLU A 115 -17.23 -26.66 5.10
C GLU A 115 -18.06 -26.01 6.21
N LYS A 116 -17.42 -25.28 7.12
CA LYS A 116 -18.15 -24.44 8.09
C LYS A 116 -18.95 -23.33 7.41
N ALA A 117 -18.41 -22.69 6.38
CA ALA A 117 -19.13 -21.69 5.61
C ALA A 117 -20.37 -22.29 4.94
N LYS A 118 -20.23 -23.45 4.28
CA LYS A 118 -21.36 -24.19 3.70
C LYS A 118 -22.41 -24.55 4.74
N ALA A 119 -22.01 -25.07 5.90
CA ALA A 119 -22.96 -25.45 6.93
C ALA A 119 -23.81 -24.28 7.47
N ARG A 120 -23.38 -23.04 7.23
CA ARG A 120 -24.11 -21.81 7.61
C ARG A 120 -25.04 -21.29 6.50
N GLY A 121 -24.71 -21.55 5.25
CA GLY A 121 -25.53 -21.19 4.09
C GLY A 121 -26.37 -22.40 3.67
N VAL A 122 -27.68 -22.37 3.93
CA VAL A 122 -28.61 -23.42 3.53
C VAL A 122 -28.55 -23.62 2.00
N GLU A 123 -27.79 -24.63 1.58
CA GLU A 123 -27.64 -25.33 0.29
C GLU A 123 -27.75 -24.61 -1.08
N ASP A 124 -28.28 -23.39 -1.24
CA ASP A 124 -28.60 -22.85 -2.57
C ASP A 124 -28.50 -21.31 -2.77
N VAL A 125 -27.74 -20.58 -1.94
CA VAL A 125 -27.42 -19.16 -2.22
C VAL A 125 -25.90 -19.01 -2.38
N ASP A 126 -25.48 -18.40 -3.49
CA ASP A 126 -24.08 -18.21 -3.94
C ASP A 126 -23.11 -17.96 -2.78
N LEU A 127 -22.51 -19.03 -2.25
CA LEU A 127 -21.58 -18.98 -1.11
C LEU A 127 -20.33 -18.12 -1.39
N PHE A 128 -20.10 -17.83 -2.67
CA PHE A 128 -19.00 -17.04 -3.16
C PHE A 128 -19.54 -15.80 -3.87
N ALA A 129 -19.36 -14.63 -3.25
CA ALA A 129 -19.67 -13.35 -3.87
C ALA A 129 -18.84 -13.08 -5.15
N ASN A 130 -17.67 -13.72 -5.28
CA ASN A 130 -16.78 -13.58 -6.43
C ASN A 130 -16.31 -14.94 -6.98
N LYS A 131 -16.30 -15.06 -8.31
CA LYS A 131 -15.80 -16.21 -9.08
C LYS A 131 -14.35 -16.57 -8.78
N GLU A 132 -13.51 -15.58 -8.43
CA GLU A 132 -12.10 -15.81 -8.08
C GLU A 132 -11.98 -16.60 -6.78
N VAL A 133 -12.71 -16.21 -5.75
CA VAL A 133 -12.77 -16.91 -4.46
C VAL A 133 -13.21 -18.36 -4.65
N LYS A 134 -14.26 -18.59 -5.44
CA LYS A 134 -14.73 -19.94 -5.78
C LYS A 134 -13.62 -20.80 -6.38
N ARG A 135 -12.92 -20.27 -7.40
CA ARG A 135 -11.79 -20.96 -8.03
C ARG A 135 -10.68 -21.27 -7.04
N SER A 136 -10.36 -20.35 -6.14
CA SER A 136 -9.34 -20.56 -5.12
C SER A 136 -9.62 -21.82 -4.29
N PHE A 137 -10.87 -22.00 -3.82
CA PHE A 137 -11.25 -23.21 -3.07
C PHE A 137 -11.17 -24.49 -3.89
N GLU A 138 -11.56 -24.48 -5.16
CA GLU A 138 -11.46 -25.66 -6.06
C GLU A 138 -10.00 -26.16 -6.18
N PHE A 139 -9.02 -25.25 -6.16
CA PHE A 139 -7.60 -25.61 -6.17
C PHE A 139 -7.16 -26.26 -4.85
N TYR A 140 -7.51 -25.67 -3.71
CA TYR A 140 -7.22 -26.26 -2.40
C TYR A 140 -7.90 -27.63 -2.23
N GLU A 141 -9.15 -27.78 -2.67
CA GLU A 141 -9.87 -29.05 -2.63
C GLU A 141 -9.11 -30.15 -3.40
N ARG A 142 -8.64 -29.83 -4.61
CA ARG A 142 -7.91 -30.78 -5.46
C ARG A 142 -6.63 -31.31 -4.82
N VAL A 143 -5.89 -30.49 -4.08
CA VAL A 143 -4.62 -30.91 -3.46
C VAL A 143 -4.80 -31.51 -2.07
N SER A 144 -5.91 -31.19 -1.39
CA SER A 144 -6.17 -31.68 -0.02
C SER A 144 -6.18 -33.21 0.10
N ARG A 145 -6.57 -33.93 -0.97
CA ARG A 145 -6.61 -35.40 -1.02
C ARG A 145 -5.23 -36.06 -0.91
N PHE A 146 -4.16 -35.29 -1.11
CA PHE A 146 -2.79 -35.77 -0.97
C PHE A 146 -2.23 -35.56 0.45
N CYS A 147 -2.96 -34.88 1.32
CA CYS A 147 -2.58 -34.77 2.73
C CYS A 147 -2.72 -36.15 3.40
N PRO A 148 -1.66 -36.68 4.03
CA PRO A 148 -1.72 -37.99 4.68
C PRO A 148 -2.44 -37.94 6.04
N TYR A 149 -2.64 -36.74 6.60
CA TYR A 149 -3.25 -36.55 7.91
C TYR A 149 -4.75 -36.27 7.79
N SER A 150 -5.51 -36.90 8.67
CA SER A 150 -6.97 -36.77 8.75
C SER A 150 -7.38 -35.55 9.59
N ASP A 151 -6.64 -35.27 10.66
CA ASP A 151 -6.93 -34.19 11.60
C ASP A 151 -5.67 -33.53 12.19
N LYS A 152 -5.88 -32.53 13.06
CA LYS A 152 -4.84 -31.65 13.61
C LYS A 152 -4.03 -32.39 14.68
N GLU A 153 -4.68 -33.23 15.46
CA GLU A 153 -4.09 -34.08 16.49
C GLU A 153 -3.09 -35.06 15.88
N GLU A 154 -3.53 -35.81 14.87
CA GLU A 154 -2.69 -36.76 14.13
C GLU A 154 -1.46 -36.06 13.56
N PHE A 155 -1.67 -34.90 12.91
CA PHE A 155 -0.60 -34.09 12.36
C PHE A 155 0.43 -33.67 13.42
N ILE A 156 -0.01 -33.10 14.55
CA ILE A 156 0.90 -32.63 15.62
C ILE A 156 1.68 -33.80 16.23
N MET A 157 1.01 -34.92 16.46
CA MET A 157 1.64 -36.13 17.00
C MET A 157 2.69 -36.71 16.03
N ALA A 158 2.38 -36.75 14.73
CA ALA A 158 3.30 -37.24 13.71
C ALA A 158 4.56 -36.36 13.60
N LYS A 159 4.44 -35.04 13.78
CA LYS A 159 5.59 -34.12 13.77
C LYS A 159 6.36 -34.10 15.10
N GLY A 160 5.70 -34.43 16.22
CA GLY A 160 6.26 -34.34 17.57
C GLY A 160 6.91 -35.61 18.12
N GLY A 161 6.55 -36.79 17.61
CA GLY A 161 7.05 -38.06 18.13
C GLY A 161 6.48 -38.43 19.51
N SER A 162 7.14 -39.34 20.22
CA SER A 162 6.66 -39.90 21.51
C SER A 162 6.90 -39.01 22.74
N ASP A 163 7.68 -37.94 22.62
CA ASP A 163 7.98 -37.02 23.73
C ASP A 163 6.98 -35.86 23.79
N ILE A 164 5.78 -36.14 24.29
CA ILE A 164 4.78 -35.12 24.56
C ILE A 164 5.24 -34.30 25.78
N LYS A 165 5.70 -33.07 25.54
CA LYS A 165 5.96 -32.11 26.62
C LYS A 165 4.62 -31.53 27.12
N LYS A 166 4.49 -31.43 28.45
CA LYS A 166 3.33 -30.78 29.09
C LYS A 166 3.10 -29.36 28.53
N PRO A 167 1.83 -28.93 28.40
CA PRO A 167 1.46 -27.58 27.95
C PRO A 167 2.08 -26.51 28.85
N PHE A 168 2.19 -25.29 28.33
CA PHE A 168 2.43 -24.14 29.19
C PHE A 168 1.17 -23.77 29.97
N ALA A 169 1.34 -23.45 31.25
CA ALA A 169 0.27 -22.90 32.07
C ALA A 169 0.08 -21.38 31.85
N HIS A 170 1.04 -20.71 31.20
CA HIS A 170 1.00 -19.26 30.93
C HIS A 170 1.77 -18.92 29.66
N LEU A 171 1.31 -17.89 28.95
CA LEU A 171 1.87 -17.42 27.67
C LEU A 171 2.45 -16.01 27.83
N ASP A 172 3.63 -15.77 27.26
CA ASP A 172 4.26 -14.43 27.27
C ASP A 172 3.54 -13.49 26.29
N PHE A 173 2.88 -12.46 26.83
CA PHE A 173 2.16 -11.45 26.06
C PHE A 173 3.04 -10.50 25.26
N ARG A 174 4.37 -10.51 25.47
CA ARG A 174 5.32 -9.66 24.70
C ARG A 174 5.70 -10.27 23.35
N ARG A 175 5.23 -11.48 23.07
CA ARG A 175 5.46 -12.15 21.81
C ARG A 175 4.74 -11.40 20.67
N PRO A 176 5.44 -11.07 19.57
CA PRO A 176 4.84 -10.33 18.46
C PRO A 176 3.72 -11.12 17.78
N GLU A 177 3.73 -12.46 17.85
CA GLU A 177 2.65 -13.29 17.28
C GLU A 177 1.27 -13.00 17.91
N PHE A 178 1.23 -12.47 19.14
CA PHE A 178 0.01 -12.17 19.88
C PHE A 178 -0.35 -10.70 19.86
N GLU A 179 0.38 -9.85 19.13
CA GLU A 179 0.17 -8.40 19.19
C GLU A 179 -1.28 -7.99 18.86
N ALA A 180 -1.93 -8.71 17.96
CA ALA A 180 -3.31 -8.49 17.56
C ALA A 180 -4.35 -9.25 18.41
N TRP A 181 -3.97 -9.99 19.45
CA TRP A 181 -4.85 -10.86 20.24
C TRP A 181 -5.53 -10.10 21.40
N TRP A 182 -6.41 -9.17 21.06
CA TRP A 182 -7.15 -8.36 22.02
C TRP A 182 -8.55 -7.99 21.51
N MET A 183 -9.42 -7.52 22.41
CA MET A 183 -10.76 -7.01 22.08
C MET A 183 -10.71 -5.51 21.80
N GLU A 184 -11.19 -5.12 20.63
CA GLU A 184 -11.45 -3.71 20.30
C GLU A 184 -12.45 -3.12 21.30
N LYS A 185 -12.37 -1.81 21.58
CA LYS A 185 -13.33 -1.14 22.47
C LYS A 185 -14.76 -1.25 21.94
N SER A 186 -14.94 -1.13 20.62
CA SER A 186 -16.24 -1.33 19.95
C SER A 186 -16.83 -2.72 20.22
N GLU A 187 -15.99 -3.75 20.36
CA GLU A 187 -16.43 -5.10 20.74
C GLU A 187 -16.86 -5.17 22.22
N LEU A 188 -16.14 -4.52 23.13
CA LEU A 188 -16.55 -4.44 24.53
C LEU A 188 -17.91 -3.72 24.66
N GLU A 189 -18.08 -2.59 23.97
CA GLU A 189 -19.32 -1.82 23.97
C GLU A 189 -20.48 -2.62 23.36
N TYR A 190 -20.25 -3.29 22.23
CA TYR A 190 -21.26 -4.14 21.58
C TYR A 190 -21.75 -5.26 22.50
N LEU A 191 -20.84 -5.92 23.23
CA LEU A 191 -21.18 -6.97 24.20
C LEU A 191 -21.65 -6.41 25.55
N GLY A 192 -21.61 -5.09 25.74
CA GLY A 192 -21.89 -4.42 27.02
C GLY A 192 -20.88 -4.75 28.12
N CYS A 193 -19.66 -5.16 27.78
CA CYS A 193 -18.59 -5.45 28.73
C CYS A 193 -18.08 -4.17 29.42
N PRO A 194 -17.66 -4.23 30.69
CA PRO A 194 -17.00 -3.11 31.34
C PRO A 194 -15.62 -2.85 30.73
N LEU A 195 -15.17 -1.59 30.76
CA LEU A 195 -13.78 -1.25 30.42
C LEU A 195 -12.80 -1.85 31.45
N PRO A 196 -11.59 -2.26 31.02
CA PRO A 196 -10.60 -2.79 31.95
C PRO A 196 -10.05 -1.72 32.88
N PRO A 197 -9.59 -2.10 34.08
CA PRO A 197 -8.89 -1.18 34.97
C PRO A 197 -7.54 -0.77 34.36
N ILE A 198 -7.03 0.40 34.73
CA ILE A 198 -5.72 0.90 34.26
C ILE A 198 -4.59 0.02 34.83
N PRO A 199 -3.63 -0.49 34.03
CA PRO A 199 -2.46 -1.21 34.52
C PRO A 199 -1.67 -0.38 35.55
N THR A 200 -1.19 -1.02 36.62
CA THR A 200 -0.27 -0.35 37.56
C THR A 200 1.08 -0.12 36.87
N ASN A 201 1.57 1.12 36.90
CA ASN A 201 2.93 1.43 36.44
C ASN A 201 3.95 0.79 37.39
N PHE A 202 4.98 0.15 36.82
CA PHE A 202 6.12 -0.24 37.63
C PHE A 202 6.88 1.01 38.07
N PRO A 203 7.24 1.14 39.35
CA PRO A 203 8.07 2.25 39.81
C PRO A 203 9.42 2.22 39.09
N GLU A 204 9.90 3.40 38.71
CA GLU A 204 11.20 3.55 38.03
C GLU A 204 12.33 2.96 38.88
N SER A 205 13.24 2.24 38.23
CA SER A 205 14.43 1.67 38.84
C SER A 205 15.28 2.79 39.44
N GLY A 206 15.20 2.97 40.75
CA GLY A 206 15.88 4.03 41.52
C GLY A 206 15.00 4.64 42.63
N LYS A 207 13.67 4.72 42.42
CA LYS A 207 12.73 5.28 43.41
C LYS A 207 12.36 4.30 44.54
N LEU A 208 12.48 3.00 44.29
CA LEU A 208 12.21 1.93 45.27
C LEU A 208 13.19 1.87 46.46
N LEU A 209 14.37 2.51 46.35
CA LEU A 209 15.43 2.44 47.37
C LEU A 209 15.56 3.71 48.21
N LEU A 210 14.98 4.83 47.77
CA LEU A 210 15.27 6.17 48.35
C LEU A 210 14.02 7.06 48.53
N GLY A 211 12.83 6.66 48.08
CA GLY A 211 11.59 7.43 48.18
C GLY A 211 10.58 6.83 49.15
N GLY A 212 9.73 7.66 49.75
CA GLY A 212 8.71 7.30 50.74
C GLY A 212 7.56 6.39 50.26
N ASP A 213 7.61 5.89 49.02
CA ASP A 213 6.73 4.81 48.56
C ASP A 213 7.37 3.47 48.92
N SER A 214 6.91 2.85 50.01
CA SER A 214 7.50 1.59 50.46
C SER A 214 7.17 0.46 49.46
N MET A 215 8.07 -0.53 49.31
CA MET A 215 7.79 -1.77 48.56
C MET A 215 6.45 -2.41 49.00
N ILE A 216 6.07 -2.22 50.27
CA ILE A 216 4.82 -2.70 50.85
C ILE A 216 3.62 -1.98 50.21
N ASP A 217 3.70 -0.67 49.99
CA ASP A 217 2.64 0.11 49.34
C ASP A 217 2.47 -0.30 47.87
N PHE A 218 3.57 -0.48 47.15
CA PHE A 218 3.54 -1.02 45.79
C PHE A 218 2.95 -2.44 45.74
N MET A 219 3.36 -3.34 46.65
CA MET A 219 2.82 -4.70 46.72
C MET A 219 1.33 -4.69 47.09
N SER A 220 0.90 -3.80 47.98
CA SER A 220 -0.49 -3.59 48.36
C SER A 220 -1.32 -3.10 47.17
N GLU A 221 -0.83 -2.10 46.43
CA GLU A 221 -1.51 -1.59 45.24
C GLU A 221 -1.53 -2.62 44.10
N ALA A 222 -0.43 -3.34 43.87
CA ALA A 222 -0.39 -4.45 42.92
C ALA A 222 -1.37 -5.58 43.30
N SER A 223 -1.57 -5.84 44.60
CA SER A 223 -2.55 -6.81 45.09
C SER A 223 -3.99 -6.35 44.86
N LYS A 224 -4.30 -5.09 45.18
CA LYS A 224 -5.60 -4.47 44.86
C LYS A 224 -5.87 -4.51 43.36
N GLN A 225 -4.86 -4.20 42.55
CA GLN A 225 -4.97 -4.25 41.10
C GLN A 225 -5.23 -5.66 40.58
N ARG A 226 -4.53 -6.68 41.08
CA ARG A 226 -4.82 -8.08 40.73
C ARG A 226 -6.26 -8.46 41.05
N THR A 227 -6.80 -7.98 42.17
CA THR A 227 -8.19 -8.22 42.57
C THR A 227 -9.17 -7.53 41.62
N LYS A 228 -8.96 -6.26 41.29
CA LYS A 228 -9.76 -5.52 40.29
C LYS A 228 -9.72 -6.20 38.93
N MET A 229 -8.54 -6.59 38.47
CA MET A 229 -8.33 -7.32 37.22
C MET A 229 -9.08 -8.65 37.20
N SER A 230 -8.95 -9.46 38.25
CA SER A 230 -9.66 -10.75 38.36
C SER A 230 -11.18 -10.57 38.29
N MET A 231 -11.70 -9.55 38.99
CA MET A 231 -13.12 -9.21 38.97
C MET A 231 -13.59 -8.74 37.58
N TRP A 232 -12.79 -7.90 36.92
CA TRP A 232 -13.06 -7.47 35.55
C TRP A 232 -13.07 -8.65 34.58
N LYS A 233 -12.03 -9.51 34.59
CA LYS A 233 -11.96 -10.71 33.76
C LYS A 233 -13.20 -11.58 33.93
N LYS A 234 -13.65 -11.81 35.16
CA LYS A 234 -14.86 -12.58 35.45
C LYS A 234 -16.11 -11.95 34.82
N LYS A 235 -16.37 -10.66 35.08
CA LYS A 235 -17.55 -9.94 34.53
C LYS A 235 -17.53 -9.89 33.00
N THR A 236 -16.36 -9.69 32.42
CA THR A 236 -16.19 -9.68 30.96
C THR A 236 -16.47 -11.05 30.38
N LEU A 237 -15.96 -12.13 30.98
CA LEU A 237 -16.19 -13.49 30.51
C LEU A 237 -17.66 -13.93 30.59
N GLU A 238 -18.42 -13.44 31.58
CA GLU A 238 -19.87 -13.69 31.67
C GLU A 238 -20.62 -13.19 30.42
N LYS A 239 -20.21 -12.06 29.84
CA LYS A 239 -20.81 -11.49 28.61
C LYS A 239 -20.14 -11.99 27.34
N PHE A 240 -18.84 -12.27 27.40
CA PHE A 240 -18.05 -12.71 26.26
C PHE A 240 -18.29 -14.17 25.89
N SER A 241 -18.83 -14.99 26.79
CA SER A 241 -19.10 -16.43 26.58
C SER A 241 -20.35 -16.69 25.72
N ILE A 242 -20.32 -16.20 24.48
CA ILE A 242 -21.34 -16.47 23.46
C ILE A 242 -20.80 -17.48 22.42
N PRO A 243 -21.67 -18.24 21.71
CA PRO A 243 -21.24 -19.28 20.77
C PRO A 243 -20.19 -18.82 19.75
N VAL A 244 -20.32 -17.57 19.26
CA VAL A 244 -19.37 -16.96 18.33
C VAL A 244 -17.96 -16.86 18.91
N ASN A 245 -17.82 -16.53 20.20
CA ASN A 245 -16.52 -16.34 20.83
C ASN A 245 -15.87 -17.66 21.26
N PHE A 246 -16.68 -18.68 21.62
CA PHE A 246 -16.17 -20.05 21.77
C PHE A 246 -15.53 -20.53 20.47
N GLU A 247 -16.26 -20.37 19.36
CA GLU A 247 -15.75 -20.77 18.05
C GLU A 247 -14.53 -19.94 17.63
N ARG A 248 -14.54 -18.62 17.86
CA ARG A 248 -13.41 -17.73 17.59
C ARG A 248 -12.16 -18.19 18.34
N LEU A 249 -12.22 -18.33 19.66
CA LEU A 249 -11.04 -18.65 20.47
C LEU A 249 -10.56 -20.09 20.26
N SER A 250 -11.49 -21.04 20.10
CA SER A 250 -11.13 -22.42 19.73
C SER A 250 -10.50 -22.48 18.34
N GLY A 251 -11.08 -21.78 17.35
CA GLY A 251 -10.56 -21.68 15.99
C GLY A 251 -9.19 -21.02 15.91
N ILE A 252 -9.00 -19.90 16.61
CA ILE A 252 -7.70 -19.22 16.76
C ILE A 252 -6.66 -20.20 17.32
N SER A 253 -7.01 -20.90 18.40
CA SER A 253 -6.13 -21.86 19.05
C SER A 253 -5.76 -23.01 18.11
N GLN A 254 -6.73 -23.56 17.37
CA GLN A 254 -6.47 -24.63 16.40
C GLN A 254 -5.59 -24.18 15.23
N HIS A 255 -5.84 -22.99 14.66
CA HIS A 255 -5.01 -22.42 13.61
C HIS A 255 -3.57 -22.23 14.10
N GLN A 256 -3.45 -21.61 15.27
CA GLN A 256 -2.15 -21.31 15.86
C GLN A 256 -1.39 -22.58 16.27
N ALA A 257 -2.09 -23.66 16.64
CA ALA A 257 -1.49 -24.96 16.90
C ALA A 257 -0.78 -25.54 15.67
N LEU A 258 -1.45 -25.52 14.51
CA LEU A 258 -0.86 -25.95 13.24
C LEU A 258 0.32 -25.05 12.83
N TRP A 259 0.13 -23.74 12.96
CA TRP A 259 1.14 -22.74 12.63
C TRP A 259 2.44 -22.92 13.43
N TYR A 260 2.33 -23.12 14.75
CA TYR A 260 3.51 -23.38 15.59
C TYR A 260 4.17 -24.72 15.27
N THR A 261 3.39 -25.74 14.93
CA THR A 261 3.92 -27.04 14.51
C THR A 261 4.71 -26.93 13.21
N TRP A 262 4.22 -26.20 12.20
CA TRP A 262 5.00 -25.91 10.98
C TRP A 262 6.26 -25.08 11.26
N LYS A 263 6.23 -24.19 12.25
CA LYS A 263 7.39 -23.42 12.72
C LYS A 263 8.39 -24.30 13.50
N GLY A 264 8.00 -25.49 13.94
CA GLY A 264 8.81 -26.39 14.77
C GLY A 264 8.71 -26.14 16.28
N ASP A 265 7.79 -25.28 16.74
CA ASP A 265 7.52 -25.01 18.16
C ASP A 265 6.38 -25.92 18.68
N LEU A 266 6.69 -27.21 18.77
CA LEU A 266 5.71 -28.24 19.16
C LEU A 266 5.07 -28.00 20.52
N LYS A 267 5.81 -27.42 21.48
CA LYS A 267 5.29 -27.17 22.83
C LYS A 267 4.20 -26.08 22.82
N MET A 268 4.40 -25.03 22.01
CA MET A 268 3.34 -24.06 21.76
C MET A 268 2.19 -24.66 20.96
N GLY A 269 2.47 -25.52 19.97
CA GLY A 269 1.47 -26.27 19.23
C GLY A 269 0.53 -27.06 20.15
N ILE A 270 1.10 -27.84 21.07
CA ILE A 270 0.36 -28.62 22.08
C ILE A 270 -0.45 -27.70 23.01
N THR A 271 0.15 -26.63 23.51
CA THR A 271 -0.54 -25.69 24.42
C THR A 271 -1.76 -25.06 23.77
N MET A 272 -1.65 -24.70 22.49
CA MET A 272 -2.76 -24.15 21.70
C MET A 272 -3.84 -25.22 21.45
N LEU A 273 -3.45 -26.43 21.08
CA LEU A 273 -4.39 -27.53 20.86
C LEU A 273 -5.18 -27.89 22.13
N GLU A 274 -4.51 -27.97 23.29
CA GLU A 274 -5.17 -28.23 24.57
C GLU A 274 -6.08 -27.10 25.02
N SER A 275 -5.69 -25.84 24.77
CA SER A 275 -6.57 -24.69 25.00
C SER A 275 -7.83 -24.80 24.14
N ALA A 276 -7.71 -25.16 22.87
CA ALA A 276 -8.85 -25.36 21.98
C ALA A 276 -9.82 -26.45 22.47
N LYS A 277 -9.28 -27.59 22.92
CA LYS A 277 -10.05 -28.70 23.48
C LYS A 277 -10.80 -28.27 24.75
N THR A 278 -10.11 -27.61 25.67
CA THR A 278 -10.73 -27.12 26.92
C THR A 278 -11.85 -26.13 26.63
N ILE A 279 -11.66 -25.20 25.68
CA ILE A 279 -12.69 -24.24 25.26
C ILE A 279 -13.91 -24.97 24.67
N TYR A 280 -13.66 -25.99 23.84
CA TYR A 280 -14.73 -26.78 23.23
C TYR A 280 -15.50 -27.62 24.25
N ASP A 281 -14.81 -28.22 25.22
CA ASP A 281 -15.41 -28.96 26.33
C ASP A 281 -16.24 -28.05 27.24
N ASP A 282 -15.78 -26.81 27.46
CA ASP A 282 -16.56 -25.79 28.16
C ASP A 282 -17.81 -25.40 27.37
N GLN A 283 -17.71 -25.26 26.04
CA GLN A 283 -18.85 -24.97 25.17
C GLN A 283 -19.91 -26.08 25.23
N ILE A 284 -19.51 -27.35 25.07
CA ILE A 284 -20.43 -28.50 25.11
C ILE A 284 -21.14 -28.60 26.46
N ALA A 285 -20.41 -28.32 27.54
CA ALA A 285 -20.95 -28.38 28.89
C ALA A 285 -21.67 -27.09 29.33
N GLU A 286 -21.89 -26.15 28.40
CA GLU A 286 -22.55 -24.86 28.65
C GLU A 286 -21.90 -24.06 29.80
N ARG A 287 -20.59 -24.22 29.99
CA ARG A 287 -19.80 -23.48 30.98
C ARG A 287 -19.32 -22.15 30.40
N ILE A 288 -19.15 -21.16 31.26
CA ILE A 288 -18.54 -19.87 30.91
C ILE A 288 -17.03 -20.08 30.63
N LEU A 289 -16.49 -19.37 29.64
CA LEU A 289 -15.07 -19.33 29.35
C LEU A 289 -14.26 -19.02 30.61
N ASN A 290 -13.16 -19.75 30.80
CA ASN A 290 -12.36 -19.67 32.01
C ASN A 290 -11.01 -18.99 31.78
N ALA A 291 -10.69 -17.96 32.58
CA ALA A 291 -9.38 -17.29 32.56
C ALA A 291 -8.22 -18.19 33.01
N ARG A 292 -8.46 -19.42 33.45
CA ARG A 292 -7.40 -20.43 33.67
C ARG A 292 -6.88 -21.03 32.36
N ILE A 293 -7.62 -20.89 31.27
CA ILE A 293 -7.17 -21.33 29.94
C ILE A 293 -6.14 -20.30 29.45
N PRO A 294 -4.89 -20.71 29.13
CA PRO A 294 -3.81 -19.77 28.84
C PRO A 294 -4.13 -18.78 27.72
N VAL A 295 -4.82 -19.23 26.67
CA VAL A 295 -5.24 -18.36 25.54
C VAL A 295 -6.27 -17.31 25.96
N VAL A 296 -7.24 -17.69 26.81
CA VAL A 296 -8.28 -16.76 27.31
C VAL A 296 -7.64 -15.70 28.21
N ASP A 297 -6.74 -16.10 29.10
CA ASP A 297 -6.02 -15.18 30.00
C ASP A 297 -5.17 -14.18 29.22
N LEU A 298 -4.43 -14.68 28.22
CA LEU A 298 -3.61 -13.88 27.32
C LEU A 298 -4.45 -12.82 26.60
N PHE A 299 -5.59 -13.22 26.03
CA PHE A 299 -6.49 -12.33 25.29
C PHE A 299 -7.01 -11.17 26.15
N LEU A 300 -7.47 -11.48 27.36
CA LEU A 300 -7.96 -10.48 28.32
C LEU A 300 -6.85 -9.54 28.80
N SER A 301 -5.66 -10.08 29.04
CA SER A 301 -4.52 -9.29 29.53
C SER A 301 -3.99 -8.35 28.45
N LEU A 302 -3.90 -8.82 27.20
CA LEU A 302 -3.55 -7.97 26.06
C LEU A 302 -4.58 -6.89 25.79
N THR A 303 -5.88 -7.19 25.97
CA THR A 303 -6.95 -6.19 25.89
C THR A 303 -6.72 -5.04 26.85
N GLN A 304 -6.42 -5.31 28.12
CA GLN A 304 -6.09 -4.25 29.07
C GLN A 304 -4.87 -3.44 28.61
N ILE A 305 -3.78 -4.11 28.24
CA ILE A 305 -2.53 -3.45 27.86
C ILE A 305 -2.74 -2.54 26.64
N LYS A 306 -3.49 -3.00 25.64
CA LYS A 306 -3.74 -2.25 24.41
C LYS A 306 -4.68 -1.07 24.65
N LEU A 307 -5.81 -1.27 25.36
CA LEU A 307 -6.73 -0.17 25.70
C LEU A 307 -6.05 0.88 26.59
N ALA A 308 -5.21 0.47 27.55
CA ALA A 308 -4.47 1.40 28.39
C ALA A 308 -3.51 2.30 27.61
N LYS A 309 -2.85 1.74 26.57
CA LYS A 309 -1.98 2.49 25.66
C LYS A 309 -2.77 3.49 24.82
N MET A 310 -4.04 3.22 24.55
CA MET A 310 -4.93 4.08 23.78
C MET A 310 -5.73 5.06 24.66
N GLY A 311 -5.51 5.08 25.97
CA GLY A 311 -6.25 5.95 26.88
C GLY A 311 -7.71 5.50 27.11
N GLU A 312 -8.01 4.22 26.87
CA GLU A 312 -9.37 3.68 26.85
C GLU A 312 -9.69 2.75 28.04
N CYS A 313 -8.88 2.78 29.10
CA CYS A 313 -9.20 2.10 30.36
C CYS A 313 -10.13 2.94 31.25
N GLU A 314 -10.77 2.27 32.22
CA GLU A 314 -11.62 2.90 33.22
C GLU A 314 -10.90 4.07 33.93
N GLY A 315 -11.48 5.26 33.89
CA GLY A 315 -10.96 6.45 34.58
C GLY A 315 -9.84 7.20 33.87
N GLN A 316 -9.44 6.79 32.65
CA GLN A 316 -8.52 7.59 31.83
C GLN A 316 -9.26 8.73 31.12
N THR A 317 -8.73 9.95 31.23
CA THR A 317 -9.28 11.15 30.59
C THR A 317 -8.44 11.66 29.42
N ASN A 318 -7.20 11.18 29.29
CA ASN A 318 -6.30 11.59 28.21
C ASN A 318 -6.75 10.91 26.92
N LYS A 319 -7.53 11.62 26.10
CA LYS A 319 -7.85 11.17 24.74
C LYS A 319 -6.58 11.24 23.89
N VAL A 320 -6.28 10.14 23.18
CA VAL A 320 -5.25 10.13 22.12
C VAL A 320 -5.72 11.06 21.00
N ASP A 321 -4.84 11.97 20.55
CA ASP A 321 -5.12 12.75 19.34
C ASP A 321 -4.85 11.86 18.13
N TRP A 322 -5.93 11.36 17.52
CA TRP A 322 -5.86 10.43 16.40
C TRP A 322 -5.39 11.06 15.09
N HIS A 323 -5.28 12.39 15.00
CA HIS A 323 -4.60 13.01 13.86
C HIS A 323 -3.09 12.78 13.91
N LEU A 324 -2.51 12.54 15.08
CA LEU A 324 -1.06 12.42 15.22
C LEU A 324 -0.63 11.00 14.91
N SER A 325 0.26 10.85 13.92
CA SER A 325 0.85 9.58 13.51
C SER A 325 2.36 9.60 13.72
N LYS A 326 2.92 8.44 14.04
CA LYS A 326 4.37 8.21 14.05
C LYS A 326 4.92 7.90 12.66
N GLY A 327 4.05 7.61 11.71
CA GLY A 327 4.38 7.28 10.32
C GLY A 327 3.90 8.34 9.35
N HIS A 328 4.51 8.34 8.16
CA HIS A 328 4.16 9.23 7.05
C HIS A 328 2.86 8.80 6.32
N LEU A 329 2.22 7.71 6.74
CA LEU A 329 0.94 7.22 6.20
C LEU A 329 -0.04 6.90 7.33
N CYS A 330 -1.32 6.98 7.03
CA CYS A 330 -2.38 6.44 7.86
C CYS A 330 -2.30 4.90 7.93
N GLU A 331 -2.42 4.32 9.11
CA GLU A 331 -2.45 2.86 9.28
C GLU A 331 -3.77 2.24 8.80
N THR A 332 -4.85 3.03 8.72
CA THR A 332 -6.18 2.57 8.30
C THR A 332 -6.36 2.66 6.79
N CYS A 333 -6.26 3.86 6.23
CA CYS A 333 -6.56 4.11 4.81
C CYS A 333 -5.33 4.33 3.93
N HIS A 334 -4.13 4.27 4.52
CA HIS A 334 -2.87 4.51 3.80
C HIS A 334 -2.73 5.89 3.14
N ALA A 335 -3.61 6.84 3.44
CA ALA A 335 -3.45 8.24 3.04
C ALA A 335 -2.18 8.85 3.64
N SER A 336 -1.49 9.68 2.86
CA SER A 336 -0.28 10.36 3.29
C SER A 336 -0.54 11.36 4.42
N ALA A 337 0.39 11.41 5.35
CA ALA A 337 0.41 12.34 6.45
C ALA A 337 1.24 13.58 6.09
N THR A 338 0.82 14.76 6.53
CA THR A 338 1.58 15.99 6.35
C THR A 338 2.54 16.17 7.52
N LYS A 339 3.79 16.53 7.22
CA LYS A 339 4.75 16.92 8.27
C LYS A 339 4.21 18.17 8.97
N GLY A 340 4.16 18.17 10.30
CA GLY A 340 3.91 19.40 11.04
C GLY A 340 4.96 20.45 10.62
N ARG A 341 4.55 21.69 10.37
CA ARG A 341 5.53 22.79 10.27
C ARG A 341 6.16 22.90 11.64
N ASP A 342 7.48 22.76 11.68
CA ASP A 342 8.31 23.11 12.82
C ASP A 342 8.24 24.66 12.93
N ASP A 343 7.14 25.20 13.45
CA ASP A 343 6.97 26.65 13.68
C ASP A 343 7.64 27.09 15.01
N ASP A 344 8.41 26.21 15.67
CA ASP A 344 9.20 26.47 16.88
C ASP A 344 10.71 26.19 16.67
N ASP A 345 11.24 26.40 15.46
CA ASP A 345 12.69 26.35 15.17
C ASP A 345 13.40 27.63 15.65
N ASP A 346 13.42 27.88 16.96
CA ASP A 346 14.32 28.88 17.57
C ASP A 346 14.97 28.45 18.90
N ASP A 347 14.83 27.19 19.35
CA ASP A 347 15.63 26.69 20.48
C ASP A 347 16.37 25.38 20.11
N ASP A 348 17.65 25.57 19.79
CA ASP A 348 18.72 24.58 19.65
C ASP A 348 19.00 23.91 21.01
N ASP A 349 18.08 23.07 21.49
CA ASP A 349 18.34 22.13 22.57
C ASP A 349 17.92 20.72 22.14
N GLY A 350 18.91 19.86 21.93
CA GLY A 350 18.79 18.49 21.44
C GLY A 350 17.99 17.55 22.34
N ASP A 351 16.67 17.67 22.29
CA ASP A 351 15.74 16.63 22.76
C ASP A 351 15.19 15.83 21.58
N ASP A 352 15.36 14.51 21.67
CA ASP A 352 15.08 13.48 20.67
C ASP A 352 13.55 13.25 20.59
N SER A 353 12.78 14.32 20.42
CA SER A 353 11.32 14.23 20.34
C SER A 353 10.94 13.56 19.01
N PRO A 354 10.13 12.47 19.04
CA PRO A 354 9.80 11.73 17.82
C PRO A 354 9.01 12.64 16.89
N ARG A 355 9.54 12.89 15.67
CA ARG A 355 8.86 13.62 14.60
C ARG A 355 7.41 13.12 14.46
N THR A 356 6.45 14.02 14.68
CA THR A 356 5.02 13.66 14.66
C THR A 356 4.41 14.13 13.35
N TRP A 357 3.71 13.23 12.66
CA TRP A 357 3.02 13.50 11.40
C TRP A 357 1.55 13.77 11.65
N THR A 358 0.92 14.61 10.83
CA THR A 358 -0.51 14.94 10.95
C THR A 358 -1.31 14.27 9.83
N LEU A 359 -2.30 13.47 10.19
CA LEU A 359 -3.22 12.81 9.27
C LEU A 359 -4.31 13.79 8.83
N THR A 360 -4.61 13.84 7.52
CA THR A 360 -5.68 14.69 6.97
C THR A 360 -6.99 13.91 6.76
N CYS A 361 -6.96 12.59 6.93
CA CYS A 361 -8.08 11.66 6.70
C CYS A 361 -9.00 11.46 7.91
N VAL A 362 -8.61 11.92 9.11
CA VAL A 362 -9.37 11.77 10.36
C VAL A 362 -9.42 13.07 11.16
N ASP A 363 -10.33 13.15 12.13
CA ASP A 363 -10.36 14.17 13.17
C ASP A 363 -9.64 13.77 14.49
N LYS A 364 -9.71 14.63 15.53
CA LYS A 364 -8.93 14.44 16.79
C LYS A 364 -9.50 13.28 17.59
N GLU A 365 -10.75 12.94 17.31
CA GLU A 365 -11.49 11.85 17.92
C GLU A 365 -11.37 10.55 17.10
N GLY A 366 -10.66 10.58 15.97
CA GLY A 366 -10.47 9.43 15.07
C GLY A 366 -11.64 9.20 14.11
N LYS A 367 -12.57 10.15 13.97
CA LYS A 367 -13.66 10.04 12.99
C LYS A 367 -13.15 10.32 11.59
N GLY A 368 -13.64 9.57 10.61
CA GLY A 368 -13.29 9.74 9.20
C GLY A 368 -13.70 11.10 8.68
N LYS A 369 -12.79 11.75 7.96
CA LYS A 369 -13.10 12.93 7.15
C LYS A 369 -13.42 12.53 5.72
N ILE A 370 -14.01 13.45 4.95
CA ILE A 370 -14.28 13.25 3.53
C ILE A 370 -12.94 13.38 2.80
N GLY A 371 -12.27 12.27 2.51
CA GLY A 371 -10.96 12.25 1.85
C GLY A 371 -9.80 12.87 2.64
N THR A 372 -8.76 13.26 1.90
CA THR A 372 -7.58 14.05 2.33
C THR A 372 -7.80 15.55 2.10
N ASP A 373 -6.90 16.41 2.59
CA ASP A 373 -6.99 17.85 2.31
C ASP A 373 -6.92 18.17 0.80
N THR A 374 -6.08 17.44 0.06
CA THR A 374 -5.92 17.62 -1.39
C THR A 374 -7.18 17.25 -2.15
N THR A 375 -7.76 16.08 -1.86
CA THR A 375 -8.99 15.59 -2.51
C THR A 375 -10.19 16.46 -2.17
N ARG A 376 -10.34 16.90 -0.92
CA ARG A 376 -11.36 17.89 -0.54
C ARG A 376 -11.25 19.17 -1.35
N THR A 377 -10.07 19.77 -1.37
CA THR A 377 -9.83 21.04 -2.07
C THR A 377 -10.14 20.92 -3.57
N SER A 378 -9.74 19.81 -4.18
CA SER A 378 -10.02 19.51 -5.59
C SER A 378 -11.52 19.33 -5.84
N LEU A 379 -12.21 18.55 -5.01
CA LEU A 379 -13.65 18.32 -5.11
C LEU A 379 -14.45 19.62 -4.94
N ILE A 380 -14.16 20.41 -3.90
CA ILE A 380 -14.83 21.69 -3.60
C ILE A 380 -14.69 22.63 -4.80
N THR A 381 -13.48 22.73 -5.35
CA THR A 381 -13.20 23.59 -6.51
C THR A 381 -13.97 23.12 -7.75
N ALA A 382 -14.04 21.81 -8.01
CA ALA A 382 -14.71 21.26 -9.18
C ALA A 382 -16.23 21.49 -9.11
N LEU A 383 -16.81 21.32 -7.92
CA LEU A 383 -18.22 21.57 -7.65
C LEU A 383 -18.56 23.05 -7.75
N ALA A 384 -17.72 23.93 -7.21
CA ALA A 384 -17.88 25.38 -7.37
C ALA A 384 -17.95 25.71 -8.86
N VAL A 385 -16.91 25.35 -9.64
CA VAL A 385 -16.86 25.67 -11.07
C VAL A 385 -18.08 25.11 -11.82
N ALA A 386 -18.46 23.86 -11.56
CA ALA A 386 -19.65 23.23 -12.17
C ALA A 386 -20.94 24.02 -11.88
N ARG A 387 -21.08 24.56 -10.66
CA ARG A 387 -22.18 25.44 -10.25
C ARG A 387 -22.21 26.72 -11.07
N LYS A 388 -21.07 27.39 -11.21
CA LYS A 388 -20.98 28.68 -11.90
C LYS A 388 -21.18 28.55 -13.40
N VAL A 389 -20.60 27.53 -14.03
CA VAL A 389 -20.76 27.29 -15.49
C VAL A 389 -22.07 26.57 -15.83
N LYS A 390 -22.84 26.15 -14.82
CA LYS A 390 -24.06 25.36 -14.96
C LYS A 390 -23.87 24.11 -15.81
N SER A 391 -22.71 23.48 -15.68
CA SER A 391 -22.39 22.26 -16.41
C SER A 391 -21.31 21.47 -15.67
N LYS A 392 -21.58 20.18 -15.47
CA LYS A 392 -20.60 19.23 -14.92
C LYS A 392 -19.79 18.48 -15.99
N ALA A 393 -20.08 18.68 -17.29
CA ALA A 393 -19.53 17.84 -18.36
C ALA A 393 -17.99 17.84 -18.41
N GLU A 394 -17.36 19.00 -18.29
CA GLU A 394 -15.89 19.15 -18.32
C GLU A 394 -15.21 18.69 -17.03
N PHE A 395 -15.95 18.58 -15.93
CA PHE A 395 -15.41 18.23 -14.60
C PHE A 395 -15.90 16.87 -14.09
N LYS A 396 -16.76 16.17 -14.84
CA LYS A 396 -17.42 14.92 -14.41
C LYS A 396 -16.41 13.90 -13.91
N THR A 397 -15.39 13.58 -14.70
CA THR A 397 -14.34 12.61 -14.31
C THR A 397 -13.59 13.08 -13.07
N CYS A 398 -13.25 14.37 -12.97
CA CYS A 398 -12.59 14.91 -11.77
C CYS A 398 -13.47 14.73 -10.52
N ILE A 399 -14.76 15.04 -10.61
CA ILE A 399 -15.72 14.88 -9.51
C ILE A 399 -15.85 13.39 -9.13
N GLU A 400 -15.99 12.49 -10.11
CA GLU A 400 -16.10 11.04 -9.89
C GLU A 400 -14.89 10.48 -9.13
N TYR A 401 -13.66 10.79 -9.57
CA TYR A 401 -12.45 10.29 -8.93
C TYR A 401 -12.29 10.82 -7.49
N ASN A 402 -12.50 12.13 -7.27
CA ASN A 402 -12.37 12.69 -5.92
C ASN A 402 -13.48 12.18 -4.98
N LEU A 403 -14.71 11.99 -5.47
CA LEU A 403 -15.79 11.40 -4.67
C LEU A 403 -15.49 9.94 -4.32
N LYS A 404 -14.97 9.16 -5.26
CA LYS A 404 -14.56 7.77 -5.01
C LYS A 404 -13.54 7.69 -3.89
N GLU A 405 -12.40 8.37 -4.03
CA GLU A 405 -11.34 8.36 -3.02
C GLU A 405 -11.83 8.92 -1.67
N SER A 406 -12.65 9.97 -1.70
CA SER A 406 -13.21 10.57 -0.49
C SER A 406 -14.14 9.62 0.27
N LEU A 407 -14.98 8.86 -0.44
CA LEU A 407 -15.87 7.87 0.14
C LEU A 407 -15.12 6.64 0.64
N GLU A 408 -14.10 6.18 -0.09
CA GLU A 408 -13.21 5.09 0.35
C GLU A 408 -12.60 5.43 1.72
N ILE A 409 -11.93 6.58 1.81
CA ILE A 409 -11.29 7.05 3.06
C ILE A 409 -12.32 7.22 4.18
N PHE A 410 -13.46 7.86 3.90
CA PHE A 410 -14.49 8.11 4.91
C PHE A 410 -15.07 6.81 5.47
N LEU A 411 -15.43 5.86 4.59
CA LEU A 411 -16.04 4.60 4.99
C LEU A 411 -15.03 3.70 5.71
N GLU A 412 -13.78 3.63 5.27
CA GLU A 412 -12.74 2.88 5.97
C GLU A 412 -12.60 3.33 7.43
N HIS A 413 -12.52 4.64 7.67
CA HIS A 413 -12.44 5.18 9.02
C HIS A 413 -13.74 5.04 9.82
N SER A 414 -14.89 5.22 9.18
CA SER A 414 -16.19 5.05 9.83
C SER A 414 -16.41 3.60 10.27
N PHE A 415 -15.97 2.65 9.45
CA PHE A 415 -16.10 1.23 9.75
C PHE A 415 -15.12 0.74 10.80
N VAL A 416 -14.01 1.43 11.10
CA VAL A 416 -13.09 1.06 12.19
C VAL A 416 -13.82 0.97 13.54
N ASN A 417 -14.75 1.88 13.80
CA ASN A 417 -15.50 1.97 15.06
C ASN A 417 -16.62 0.95 15.18
N LEU A 418 -16.95 0.24 14.11
CA LEU A 418 -17.96 -0.81 14.16
C LEU A 418 -17.42 -2.06 14.88
N TYR A 419 -18.33 -2.86 15.40
CA TYR A 419 -17.98 -4.21 15.83
C TYR A 419 -17.37 -4.97 14.64
N TRP A 420 -16.15 -5.49 14.81
CA TRP A 420 -15.35 -6.05 13.71
C TRP A 420 -16.07 -7.11 12.87
N LYS A 421 -16.99 -7.88 13.44
CA LYS A 421 -17.75 -8.90 12.71
C LYS A 421 -18.78 -8.30 11.75
N ASN A 422 -19.27 -7.11 12.10
CA ASN A 422 -20.26 -6.34 11.35
C ASN A 422 -19.62 -5.40 10.33
N LYS A 423 -18.28 -5.32 10.26
CA LYS A 423 -17.58 -4.53 9.24
C LYS A 423 -17.85 -5.13 7.85
N PRO A 424 -18.33 -4.33 6.87
CA PRO A 424 -18.47 -4.77 5.48
C PRO A 424 -17.15 -5.29 4.91
N THR A 425 -17.21 -6.21 3.94
CA THR A 425 -16.02 -6.71 3.26
C THR A 425 -15.55 -5.71 2.20
N PRO A 426 -14.26 -5.71 1.81
CA PRO A 426 -13.77 -4.81 0.77
C PRO A 426 -14.58 -4.87 -0.54
N PRO A 427 -14.95 -6.05 -1.08
CA PRO A 427 -15.77 -6.11 -2.30
C PRO A 427 -17.16 -5.49 -2.13
N THR A 428 -17.78 -5.64 -0.96
CA THR A 428 -19.07 -5.00 -0.66
C THR A 428 -18.93 -3.49 -0.60
N THR A 429 -17.89 -2.98 0.06
CA THR A 429 -17.60 -1.55 0.15
C THR A 429 -17.29 -0.95 -1.21
N GLU A 430 -16.53 -1.65 -2.06
CA GLU A 430 -16.21 -1.19 -3.42
C GLU A 430 -17.45 -1.10 -4.31
N ALA A 431 -18.34 -2.11 -4.26
CA ALA A 431 -19.60 -2.09 -4.98
C ALA A 431 -20.52 -0.95 -4.54
N LEU A 432 -20.60 -0.72 -3.22
CA LEU A 432 -21.32 0.41 -2.61
C LEU A 432 -20.79 1.75 -3.14
N ILE A 433 -19.47 1.97 -3.10
CA ILE A 433 -18.85 3.23 -3.51
C ILE A 433 -19.02 3.46 -5.01
N GLY A 434 -18.82 2.43 -5.83
CA GLY A 434 -18.99 2.53 -7.28
C GLY A 434 -20.39 3.00 -7.68
N GLU A 435 -21.44 2.47 -7.04
CA GLU A 435 -22.81 2.91 -7.29
C GLU A 435 -23.11 4.30 -6.68
N ALA A 436 -22.62 4.57 -5.47
CA ALA A 436 -22.83 5.84 -4.78
C ALA A 436 -22.25 7.02 -5.57
N VAL A 437 -21.03 6.90 -6.10
CA VAL A 437 -20.37 7.96 -6.87
C VAL A 437 -21.18 8.35 -8.09
N VAL A 438 -21.68 7.37 -8.84
CA VAL A 438 -22.51 7.61 -10.04
C VAL A 438 -23.78 8.37 -9.65
N MET A 439 -24.48 7.90 -8.61
CA MET A 439 -25.72 8.54 -8.15
C MET A 439 -25.48 9.94 -7.57
N PHE A 440 -24.39 10.17 -6.86
CA PHE A 440 -24.03 11.49 -6.32
C PHE A 440 -23.78 12.49 -7.44
N VAL A 441 -23.06 12.08 -8.48
CA VAL A 441 -22.79 12.92 -9.66
C VAL A 441 -24.08 13.19 -10.41
N ASP A 442 -24.94 12.20 -10.58
CA ASP A 442 -26.23 12.36 -11.27
C ASP A 442 -27.18 13.31 -10.51
N ALA A 443 -27.15 13.29 -9.17
CA ALA A 443 -27.91 14.18 -8.30
C ALA A 443 -27.50 15.66 -8.37
N ILE A 444 -26.38 16.00 -9.02
CA ILE A 444 -26.00 17.40 -9.27
C ILE A 444 -26.91 17.98 -10.36
N ASP A 445 -27.89 18.77 -9.95
CA ASP A 445 -28.69 19.61 -10.83
C ASP A 445 -27.93 20.89 -11.18
N CYS A 446 -27.32 20.94 -12.37
CA CYS A 446 -26.51 22.08 -12.78
C CYS A 446 -27.29 23.38 -12.99
N GLU A 447 -28.62 23.34 -13.18
CA GLU A 447 -29.42 24.55 -13.39
C GLU A 447 -29.80 25.23 -12.08
N SER A 448 -30.06 24.43 -11.04
CA SER A 448 -30.48 24.85 -9.71
C SER A 448 -29.64 24.19 -8.61
N PHE A 449 -28.32 24.20 -8.75
CA PHE A 449 -27.45 23.49 -7.81
C PHE A 449 -27.44 24.15 -6.42
N ASP A 450 -28.30 23.63 -5.54
CA ASP A 450 -28.26 23.87 -4.10
C ASP A 450 -27.36 22.83 -3.42
N THR A 451 -26.27 23.32 -2.83
CA THR A 451 -25.23 22.46 -2.26
C THR A 451 -25.68 21.78 -0.95
N TYR A 452 -26.64 22.35 -0.22
CA TYR A 452 -27.20 21.75 0.99
C TYR A 452 -28.22 20.67 0.65
N GLU A 453 -29.12 20.91 -0.31
CA GLU A 453 -30.07 19.90 -0.80
C GLU A 453 -29.35 18.72 -1.46
N TRP A 454 -28.27 19.00 -2.21
CA TRP A 454 -27.43 17.95 -2.76
C TRP A 454 -26.77 17.09 -1.68
N ALA A 455 -26.24 17.69 -0.61
CA ALA A 455 -25.66 16.94 0.50
C ALA A 455 -26.69 16.07 1.25
N GLU A 456 -27.93 16.55 1.42
CA GLU A 456 -29.02 15.73 1.94
C GLU A 456 -29.32 14.55 1.01
N SER A 457 -29.40 14.81 -0.29
CA SER A 457 -29.64 13.77 -1.31
C SER A 457 -28.53 12.70 -1.29
N CYS A 458 -27.26 13.12 -1.25
CA CYS A 458 -26.12 12.20 -1.13
C CYS A 458 -26.16 11.37 0.16
N THR A 459 -26.60 11.95 1.27
CA THR A 459 -26.75 11.21 2.53
C THR A 459 -27.81 10.12 2.40
N VAL A 460 -28.98 10.45 1.85
CA VAL A 460 -30.07 9.48 1.63
C VAL A 460 -29.63 8.37 0.69
N ILE A 461 -28.98 8.73 -0.42
CA ILE A 461 -28.42 7.76 -1.38
C ILE A 461 -27.42 6.83 -0.68
N LEU A 462 -26.53 7.36 0.15
CA LEU A 462 -25.54 6.54 0.86
C LEU A 462 -26.22 5.57 1.83
N GLU A 463 -27.21 6.01 2.59
CA GLU A 463 -27.97 5.15 3.51
C GLU A 463 -28.73 4.04 2.77
N GLU A 464 -29.41 4.38 1.67
CA GLU A 464 -30.11 3.40 0.82
C GLU A 464 -29.16 2.36 0.23
N LEU A 465 -27.99 2.79 -0.25
CA LEU A 465 -27.00 1.88 -0.81
C LEU A 465 -26.29 1.06 0.27
N MET A 466 -26.03 1.62 1.46
CA MET A 466 -25.55 0.84 2.60
C MET A 466 -26.57 -0.22 3.02
N PHE A 467 -27.87 0.09 2.98
CA PHE A 467 -28.91 -0.91 3.21
C PHE A 467 -28.89 -1.99 2.11
N LYS A 468 -28.83 -1.59 0.84
CA LYS A 468 -28.77 -2.52 -0.30
C LYS A 468 -27.57 -3.48 -0.20
N HIS A 469 -26.37 -2.96 0.00
CA HIS A 469 -25.12 -3.73 -0.10
C HIS A 469 -24.65 -4.32 1.23
N CYS A 470 -24.93 -3.67 2.35
CA CYS A 470 -24.32 -3.99 3.65
C CYS A 470 -25.32 -4.49 4.71
N HIS A 471 -26.63 -4.62 4.44
CA HIS A 471 -27.63 -5.02 5.48
C HIS A 471 -27.35 -6.37 6.15
N GLU A 472 -26.67 -7.31 5.49
CA GLU A 472 -26.27 -8.58 6.11
C GLU A 472 -25.22 -8.42 7.22
N LYS A 473 -24.50 -7.28 7.23
CA LYS A 473 -23.42 -6.97 8.17
C LYS A 473 -23.80 -5.83 9.12
N LEU A 474 -24.43 -4.79 8.60
CA LEU A 474 -24.76 -3.57 9.33
C LEU A 474 -26.21 -3.61 9.81
N THR A 475 -26.40 -3.31 11.10
CA THR A 475 -27.72 -3.02 11.67
C THR A 475 -28.24 -1.68 11.15
N GLU A 476 -29.55 -1.49 11.07
CA GLU A 476 -30.18 -0.21 10.71
C GLU A 476 -29.64 0.97 11.53
N LYS A 477 -29.43 0.77 12.84
CA LYS A 477 -28.82 1.79 13.71
C LYS A 477 -27.43 2.19 13.23
N ALA A 478 -26.56 1.23 12.92
CA ALA A 478 -25.21 1.50 12.42
C ALA A 478 -25.23 2.22 11.07
N ILE A 479 -26.16 1.87 10.17
CA ILE A 479 -26.34 2.56 8.89
C ILE A 479 -26.70 4.04 9.14
N SER A 480 -27.66 4.29 10.03
CA SER A 480 -28.07 5.65 10.39
C SER A 480 -26.95 6.43 11.10
N ASP A 481 -26.21 5.79 12.01
CA ASP A 481 -25.08 6.43 12.71
C ASP A 481 -23.98 6.83 11.72
N VAL A 482 -23.64 5.97 10.75
CA VAL A 482 -22.66 6.27 9.68
C VAL A 482 -23.20 7.35 8.72
N GLY A 483 -24.48 7.29 8.34
CA GLY A 483 -25.13 8.29 7.52
C GLY A 483 -25.12 9.68 8.17
N GLN A 484 -25.37 9.75 9.47
CA GLN A 484 -25.30 11.00 10.24
C GLN A 484 -23.87 11.55 10.31
N LEU A 485 -22.86 10.69 10.54
CA LEU A 485 -21.45 11.09 10.50
C LEU A 485 -21.07 11.63 9.12
N PHE A 486 -21.52 10.96 8.06
CA PHE A 486 -21.28 11.40 6.69
C PHE A 486 -21.90 12.76 6.44
N LYS A 487 -23.16 12.95 6.81
CA LYS A 487 -23.90 14.20 6.66
C LYS A 487 -23.20 15.37 7.34
N GLU A 488 -22.76 15.18 8.59
CA GLU A 488 -22.05 16.21 9.36
C GLU A 488 -20.69 16.54 8.73
N ALA A 489 -19.92 15.53 8.37
CA ALA A 489 -18.61 15.69 7.73
C ALA A 489 -18.74 16.35 6.34
N PHE A 490 -19.67 15.88 5.50
CA PHE A 490 -19.86 16.38 4.15
C PHE A 490 -20.37 17.83 4.12
N LYS A 491 -21.29 18.19 5.02
CA LYS A 491 -21.75 19.58 5.15
C LYS A 491 -20.64 20.52 5.61
N SER A 492 -19.92 20.16 6.67
CA SER A 492 -18.88 21.02 7.25
C SER A 492 -17.64 21.13 6.37
N GLN A 493 -17.26 20.05 5.69
CA GLN A 493 -15.98 19.96 4.97
C GLN A 493 -16.12 20.26 3.48
N ILE A 494 -17.26 19.97 2.85
CA ILE A 494 -17.47 20.20 1.42
C ILE A 494 -18.41 21.39 1.21
N VAL A 495 -19.66 21.30 1.67
CA VAL A 495 -20.72 22.28 1.34
C VAL A 495 -20.37 23.70 1.77
N GLN A 496 -19.96 23.88 3.03
CA GLN A 496 -19.61 25.20 3.59
C GLN A 496 -18.42 25.85 2.88
N ASN A 497 -17.51 25.05 2.33
CA ASN A 497 -16.29 25.54 1.70
C ASN A 497 -16.47 25.86 0.21
N ILE A 498 -17.53 25.37 -0.44
CA ILE A 498 -17.86 25.75 -1.83
C ILE A 498 -18.08 27.27 -1.93
N GLN A 499 -18.83 27.85 -0.99
CA GLN A 499 -19.11 29.28 -0.97
C GLN A 499 -17.84 30.12 -0.80
N GLN A 500 -16.89 29.67 0.03
CA GLN A 500 -15.62 30.36 0.24
C GLN A 500 -14.78 30.42 -1.05
N VAL A 501 -14.82 29.36 -1.87
CA VAL A 501 -14.15 29.36 -3.18
C VAL A 501 -14.82 30.33 -4.15
N GLU A 502 -16.15 30.46 -4.11
CA GLU A 502 -16.91 31.38 -4.95
C GLU A 502 -16.58 32.86 -4.68
N GLU A 503 -16.16 33.19 -3.45
CA GLU A 503 -15.76 34.54 -3.04
C GLU A 503 -14.36 34.95 -3.51
N LEU A 504 -13.55 34.02 -4.02
CA LEU A 504 -12.17 34.32 -4.44
C LEU A 504 -12.14 35.21 -5.71
N PRO A 505 -11.29 36.26 -5.76
CA PRO A 505 -11.18 37.14 -6.93
C PRO A 505 -10.80 36.44 -8.23
N GLN A 506 -10.07 35.34 -8.15
CA GLN A 506 -9.69 34.54 -9.32
C GLN A 506 -10.88 33.80 -9.92
N TYR A 507 -11.87 33.50 -9.08
CA TYR A 507 -13.07 32.77 -9.48
C TYR A 507 -14.01 33.62 -10.31
N SER A 508 -14.09 34.95 -10.09
CA SER A 508 -14.98 35.84 -10.86
C SER A 508 -14.65 35.87 -12.35
N ASN A 509 -13.36 35.87 -12.71
CA ASN A 509 -12.87 35.95 -14.09
C ASN A 509 -12.77 34.58 -14.81
N LEU A 510 -13.01 33.48 -14.08
CA LEU A 510 -12.71 32.11 -14.52
C LEU A 510 -13.62 31.60 -15.67
N CYS A 511 -14.68 32.33 -16.00
CA CYS A 511 -15.75 31.89 -16.93
C CYS A 511 -15.81 32.63 -18.26
N ASP A 512 -14.98 33.65 -18.48
CA ASP A 512 -15.06 34.47 -19.69
C ASP A 512 -14.30 33.84 -20.87
N ASP A 513 -13.44 32.85 -20.61
CA ASP A 513 -12.63 32.16 -21.61
C ASP A 513 -12.75 30.63 -21.51
N LYS A 514 -13.24 30.00 -22.58
CA LYS A 514 -13.39 28.55 -22.71
C LYS A 514 -12.04 27.83 -22.67
N ALA A 515 -10.95 28.46 -23.11
CA ALA A 515 -9.62 27.86 -23.04
C ALA A 515 -9.12 27.76 -21.60
N SER A 516 -9.39 28.78 -20.78
CA SER A 516 -9.09 28.78 -19.34
C SER A 516 -9.86 27.70 -18.57
N LEU A 517 -11.14 27.47 -18.90
CA LEU A 517 -11.94 26.38 -18.31
C LEU A 517 -11.39 25.00 -18.66
N PHE A 518 -11.04 24.78 -19.93
CA PHE A 518 -10.43 23.53 -20.38
C PHE A 518 -9.08 23.28 -19.71
N GLN A 519 -8.27 24.32 -19.55
CA GLN A 519 -6.98 24.24 -18.85
C GLN A 519 -7.18 23.90 -17.37
N LEU A 520 -8.13 24.54 -16.69
CA LEU A 520 -8.44 24.22 -15.30
C LEU A 520 -8.94 22.78 -15.15
N SER A 521 -9.90 22.34 -15.98
CA SER A 521 -10.38 20.96 -15.99
C SER A 521 -9.23 19.96 -16.17
N SER A 522 -8.32 20.23 -17.10
CA SER A 522 -7.15 19.37 -17.34
C SER A 522 -6.21 19.30 -16.14
N VAL A 523 -5.93 20.42 -15.48
CA VAL A 523 -5.10 20.47 -14.26
C VAL A 523 -5.77 19.72 -13.10
N MET A 524 -7.07 19.91 -12.92
CA MET A 524 -7.82 19.26 -11.84
C MET A 524 -7.94 17.76 -12.06
N MET A 525 -8.20 17.34 -13.30
CA MET A 525 -8.20 15.93 -13.68
C MET A 525 -6.82 15.31 -13.46
N ALA A 526 -5.75 16.00 -13.86
CA ALA A 526 -4.39 15.54 -13.60
C ALA A 526 -4.16 15.34 -12.10
N ARG A 527 -4.54 16.30 -11.24
CA ARG A 527 -4.41 16.16 -9.78
C ARG A 527 -5.24 15.02 -9.20
N ALA A 528 -6.45 14.78 -9.71
CA ALA A 528 -7.31 13.69 -9.23
C ALA A 528 -6.79 12.30 -9.62
N VAL A 529 -6.16 12.17 -10.80
CA VAL A 529 -5.73 10.88 -11.35
C VAL A 529 -4.24 10.60 -11.08
N ALA A 530 -3.44 11.64 -10.86
CA ALA A 530 -2.00 11.56 -10.67
C ALA A 530 -1.56 10.60 -9.55
N PRO A 531 -2.15 10.59 -8.34
CA PRO A 531 -1.74 9.68 -7.27
C PRO A 531 -1.85 8.20 -7.68
N SER A 532 -2.93 7.86 -8.40
CA SER A 532 -3.12 6.52 -8.95
C SER A 532 -2.06 6.22 -10.03
N ILE A 533 -1.85 7.11 -10.99
CA ILE A 533 -0.84 6.92 -12.05
C ILE A 533 0.56 6.78 -11.43
N ALA A 534 0.88 7.56 -10.41
CA ALA A 534 2.19 7.58 -9.78
C ALA A 534 2.47 6.32 -8.97
N SER A 535 1.47 5.80 -8.25
CA SER A 535 1.56 4.49 -7.60
C SER A 535 1.87 3.36 -8.59
N HIS A 536 1.20 3.36 -9.75
CA HIS A 536 1.46 2.39 -10.83
C HIS A 536 2.82 2.59 -11.50
N PHE A 537 3.20 3.85 -11.72
CA PHE A 537 4.49 4.22 -12.28
C PHE A 537 5.62 3.70 -11.40
N HIS A 538 5.56 3.99 -10.11
CA HIS A 538 6.56 3.57 -9.13
C HIS A 538 6.68 2.04 -9.03
N PHE A 539 5.55 1.32 -9.11
CA PHE A 539 5.56 -0.14 -9.16
C PHE A 539 6.36 -0.68 -10.35
N LYS A 540 6.06 -0.21 -11.55
CA LYS A 540 6.73 -0.65 -12.77
C LYS A 540 8.17 -0.14 -12.86
N TRP A 541 8.44 1.06 -12.37
CA TRP A 541 9.78 1.61 -12.26
C TRP A 541 10.70 0.71 -11.43
N LYS A 542 10.20 0.12 -10.34
CA LYS A 542 10.99 -0.81 -9.51
C LYS A 542 11.35 -2.12 -10.22
N THR A 543 10.52 -2.57 -11.16
CA THR A 543 10.71 -3.85 -11.88
C THR A 543 11.44 -3.71 -13.21
N MET A 544 11.60 -2.49 -13.74
CA MET A 544 12.34 -2.24 -14.99
C MET A 544 13.85 -2.52 -14.84
N THR A 545 14.44 -3.11 -15.88
CA THR A 545 15.88 -3.30 -16.01
C THR A 545 16.62 -1.97 -16.16
N ARG A 546 17.93 -1.93 -15.90
CA ARG A 546 18.74 -0.73 -16.18
C ARG A 546 18.68 -0.31 -17.65
N VAL A 547 18.52 -1.26 -18.57
CA VAL A 547 18.43 -0.97 -20.01
C VAL A 547 17.08 -0.33 -20.32
N GLU A 548 15.99 -0.90 -19.82
CA GLU A 548 14.63 -0.35 -20.00
C GLU A 548 14.50 1.04 -19.37
N LYS A 549 15.07 1.26 -18.18
CA LYS A 549 15.11 2.57 -17.53
C LYS A 549 15.88 3.57 -18.37
N LYS A 550 17.06 3.17 -18.89
CA LYS A 550 17.85 4.03 -19.76
C LYS A 550 17.07 4.38 -21.02
N GLU A 551 16.42 3.42 -21.67
CA GLU A 551 15.61 3.64 -22.87
C GLU A 551 14.41 4.58 -22.61
N ALA A 552 13.69 4.38 -21.51
CA ALA A 552 12.57 5.24 -21.12
C ALA A 552 13.00 6.67 -20.81
N LEU A 553 14.17 6.84 -20.18
CA LEU A 553 14.75 8.15 -19.84
C LEU A 553 15.56 8.79 -20.98
N SER A 554 15.63 8.15 -22.16
CA SER A 554 16.41 8.65 -23.29
C SER A 554 15.53 9.24 -24.38
N ALA A 555 15.98 10.32 -25.01
CA ALA A 555 15.41 10.87 -26.24
C ALA A 555 16.46 10.84 -27.36
N SER A 556 15.99 10.71 -28.60
CA SER A 556 16.86 10.58 -29.75
C SER A 556 17.48 11.93 -30.12
N PHE A 557 18.55 11.91 -30.91
CA PHE A 557 19.13 13.13 -31.49
C PHE A 557 18.10 13.95 -32.28
N ARG A 558 17.14 13.30 -32.94
CA ARG A 558 16.07 14.01 -33.63
C ARG A 558 15.23 14.84 -32.64
N ASP A 559 14.95 14.29 -31.48
CA ASP A 559 14.15 14.96 -30.45
C ASP A 559 14.90 16.17 -29.86
N LEU A 560 16.23 16.04 -29.66
CA LEU A 560 17.11 17.15 -29.29
C LEU A 560 17.01 18.30 -30.31
N LEU A 561 17.14 17.97 -31.59
CA LEU A 561 17.09 18.96 -32.67
C LEU A 561 15.73 19.65 -32.73
N VAL A 562 14.64 18.91 -32.50
CA VAL A 562 13.28 19.47 -32.47
C VAL A 562 13.10 20.42 -31.29
N ALA A 563 13.49 20.03 -30.08
CA ALA A 563 13.38 20.87 -28.88
C ALA A 563 14.21 22.16 -28.99
N THR A 564 15.47 22.03 -29.37
CA THR A 564 16.38 23.18 -29.55
C THR A 564 15.90 24.11 -30.66
N LYS A 565 15.42 23.57 -31.79
CA LYS A 565 14.84 24.37 -32.88
C LYS A 565 13.58 25.12 -32.42
N LYS A 566 12.67 24.44 -31.73
CA LYS A 566 11.44 25.05 -31.19
C LYS A 566 11.77 26.24 -30.29
N VAL A 567 12.73 26.09 -29.38
CA VAL A 567 13.20 27.18 -28.51
C VAL A 567 13.85 28.29 -29.31
N TYR A 568 14.76 27.94 -30.23
CA TYR A 568 15.46 28.91 -31.07
C TYR A 568 14.50 29.76 -31.91
N GLU A 569 13.50 29.14 -32.54
CA GLU A 569 12.49 29.81 -33.35
C GLU A 569 11.55 30.65 -32.48
N SER A 570 11.07 30.10 -31.36
CA SER A 570 10.18 30.83 -30.44
C SER A 570 10.86 32.05 -29.81
N TYR A 571 12.17 31.96 -29.54
CA TYR A 571 12.96 33.04 -28.98
C TYR A 571 13.48 34.02 -30.04
N SER A 572 13.73 33.56 -31.28
CA SER A 572 14.14 34.43 -32.40
C SER A 572 12.98 35.19 -33.03
N MET A 573 11.74 34.69 -32.93
CA MET A 573 10.51 35.36 -33.35
C MET A 573 10.04 36.47 -32.38
N LYS A 574 10.72 36.66 -31.23
CA LYS A 574 10.42 37.74 -30.28
C LYS A 574 11.08 39.09 -30.59
N GLU A 575 11.62 39.26 -31.79
CA GLU A 575 11.67 40.59 -32.42
C GLU A 575 10.52 40.68 -33.44
N VAL A 576 9.59 41.62 -33.21
CA VAL A 576 8.38 41.95 -34.00
C VAL A 576 7.08 41.25 -33.58
N SER A 577 6.55 41.54 -32.39
CA SER A 577 5.22 42.17 -32.20
C SER A 577 4.78 42.19 -30.71
N GLN A 578 4.61 43.41 -30.20
CA GLN A 578 3.81 43.87 -29.05
C GLN A 578 3.51 42.91 -27.89
N CYS A 579 4.19 43.13 -26.77
CA CYS A 579 3.51 43.32 -25.48
C CYS A 579 4.31 44.32 -24.64
N ALA A 580 4.10 45.61 -24.93
CA ALA A 580 4.57 46.68 -24.08
C ALA A 580 3.63 46.80 -22.88
N LYS A 581 4.12 46.41 -21.70
CA LYS A 581 3.92 47.02 -20.36
C LYS A 581 4.06 45.93 -19.30
N GLU A 582 5.29 45.78 -18.81
CA GLU A 582 5.67 45.98 -17.40
C GLU A 582 6.99 45.24 -17.12
N GLU A 583 7.96 46.06 -16.70
CA GLU A 583 9.24 45.79 -16.06
C GLU A 583 9.88 44.40 -16.20
N ILE A 584 10.88 44.31 -17.08
CA ILE A 584 12.23 43.77 -16.79
C ILE A 584 13.20 44.41 -17.79
N ASN A 585 14.30 44.92 -17.26
CA ASN A 585 15.34 45.61 -18.01
C ASN A 585 15.96 44.75 -19.12
N SER A 586 15.90 45.33 -20.32
CA SER A 586 16.74 45.06 -21.49
C SER A 586 16.48 43.77 -22.28
N SER A 587 15.99 43.97 -23.49
CA SER A 587 16.46 43.29 -24.69
C SER A 587 17.97 43.02 -24.62
N GLN A 588 18.39 41.82 -24.17
CA GLN A 588 19.79 41.42 -24.15
C GLN A 588 20.22 41.03 -25.58
N ALA A 589 20.39 42.04 -26.41
CA ALA A 589 20.90 41.91 -27.77
C ALA A 589 22.33 41.36 -27.73
N CYS A 590 22.57 40.28 -28.46
CA CYS A 590 23.92 39.77 -28.66
C CYS A 590 24.69 40.71 -29.60
N SER A 591 25.73 41.36 -29.07
CA SER A 591 26.52 42.38 -29.78
C SER A 591 27.53 41.82 -30.81
N LYS A 592 27.66 40.50 -30.95
CA LYS A 592 28.63 39.83 -31.83
C LYS A 592 27.92 39.05 -32.95
N LYS A 593 28.09 39.48 -34.21
CA LYS A 593 27.53 38.81 -35.40
C LYS A 593 27.98 37.35 -35.56
N GLU A 594 29.13 36.99 -35.02
CA GLU A 594 29.68 35.62 -35.08
C GLU A 594 29.33 34.75 -33.87
N CYS A 595 28.51 35.25 -32.95
CA CYS A 595 28.14 34.50 -31.74
C CYS A 595 27.32 33.26 -32.09
N VAL A 596 27.57 32.17 -31.36
CA VAL A 596 26.85 30.88 -31.45
C VAL A 596 25.33 31.06 -31.40
N CYS A 597 24.80 31.98 -30.58
CA CYS A 597 23.36 32.24 -30.48
C CYS A 597 22.70 32.80 -31.77
N GLN A 598 23.48 33.22 -32.77
CA GLN A 598 22.96 33.75 -34.04
C GLN A 598 22.81 32.68 -35.13
N ASN A 599 23.20 31.43 -34.86
CA ASN A 599 23.10 30.34 -35.82
C ASN A 599 22.56 29.08 -35.15
N LEU A 600 21.43 28.55 -35.65
CA LEU A 600 20.77 27.38 -35.08
C LEU A 600 21.68 26.15 -34.99
N ALA A 601 22.45 25.83 -36.03
CA ALA A 601 23.31 24.65 -36.03
C ALA A 601 24.43 24.79 -34.99
N LYS A 602 25.08 25.96 -34.93
CA LYS A 602 26.12 26.23 -33.91
C LYS A 602 25.54 26.18 -32.49
N PHE A 603 24.32 26.69 -32.31
CA PHE A 603 23.61 26.62 -31.02
C PHE A 603 23.32 25.16 -30.62
N GLN A 604 22.87 24.32 -31.55
CA GLN A 604 22.63 22.91 -31.30
C GLN A 604 23.91 22.17 -30.91
N ASP A 605 25.01 22.40 -31.62
CA ASP A 605 26.33 21.85 -31.29
C ASP A 605 26.76 22.29 -29.87
N TYR A 606 26.56 23.56 -29.54
CA TYR A 606 26.90 24.10 -28.22
C TYR A 606 26.08 23.46 -27.09
N VAL A 607 24.79 23.16 -27.30
CA VAL A 607 23.96 22.47 -26.30
C VAL A 607 24.47 21.05 -26.05
N ILE A 608 24.89 20.33 -27.10
CA ILE A 608 25.48 18.99 -26.98
C ILE A 608 26.79 19.06 -26.19
N ASP A 609 27.67 20.00 -26.52
CA ASP A 609 28.94 20.20 -25.82
C ASP A 609 28.72 20.57 -24.34
N LEU A 610 27.76 21.45 -24.05
CA LEU A 610 27.42 21.87 -22.69
C LEU A 610 26.97 20.69 -21.83
N LEU A 611 26.00 19.91 -22.32
CA LEU A 611 25.38 18.80 -21.59
C LEU A 611 26.24 17.53 -21.54
N SER A 612 27.23 17.41 -22.42
CA SER A 612 28.23 16.32 -22.41
C SER A 612 29.47 16.67 -21.58
N SER A 613 29.64 17.94 -21.19
CA SER A 613 30.80 18.40 -20.42
C SER A 613 30.75 17.95 -18.95
N GLY A 614 31.92 17.85 -18.32
CA GLY A 614 32.04 17.61 -16.88
C GLY A 614 31.57 18.79 -16.00
N HIS A 615 31.25 19.94 -16.60
CA HIS A 615 30.73 21.14 -15.93
C HIS A 615 29.31 21.45 -16.41
N ASN A 616 28.47 20.41 -16.51
CA ASN A 616 27.08 20.55 -16.90
C ASN A 616 26.26 21.24 -15.77
N PRO A 617 25.67 22.43 -16.03
CA PRO A 617 24.91 23.18 -15.03
C PRO A 617 23.60 22.48 -14.63
N VAL A 618 23.11 21.56 -15.45
CA VAL A 618 21.88 20.78 -15.20
C VAL A 618 22.25 19.33 -14.91
N SER A 619 22.71 19.07 -13.69
CA SER A 619 23.28 17.75 -13.28
C SER A 619 22.36 16.53 -13.49
N PHE A 620 21.06 16.73 -13.65
CA PHE A 620 20.08 15.66 -13.87
C PHE A 620 19.71 15.44 -15.35
N LEU A 621 20.21 16.25 -16.28
CA LEU A 621 19.99 16.13 -17.72
C LEU A 621 21.34 16.03 -18.42
N SER A 622 21.61 15.00 -19.21
CA SER A 622 22.89 14.86 -19.91
C SER A 622 22.70 14.54 -21.39
N CYS A 623 23.74 14.78 -22.19
CA CYS A 623 23.74 14.46 -23.61
C CYS A 623 24.96 13.61 -23.95
N SER A 624 24.76 12.54 -24.73
CA SER A 624 25.88 11.79 -25.31
C SER A 624 26.50 12.56 -26.49
N PRO A 625 27.75 12.26 -26.87
CA PRO A 625 28.38 12.83 -28.07
C PRO A 625 27.60 12.56 -29.37
N GLU A 626 26.82 11.47 -29.39
CA GLU A 626 25.93 11.10 -30.49
C GLU A 626 24.59 11.86 -30.46
N GLY A 627 24.40 12.77 -29.50
CA GLY A 627 23.21 13.60 -29.38
C GLY A 627 22.03 12.93 -28.67
N THR A 628 22.26 11.82 -27.96
CA THR A 628 21.20 11.16 -27.16
C THR A 628 21.06 11.89 -25.83
N ILE A 629 19.88 12.45 -25.56
CA ILE A 629 19.61 13.14 -24.29
C ILE A 629 19.11 12.12 -23.29
N THR A 630 19.62 12.17 -22.05
CA THR A 630 19.19 11.29 -20.97
C THR A 630 18.85 12.06 -19.71
N LEU A 631 17.74 11.68 -19.08
CA LEU A 631 17.37 12.13 -17.73
C LEU A 631 18.02 11.22 -16.67
N SER A 632 18.42 11.78 -15.54
CA SER A 632 19.01 11.02 -14.44
C SER A 632 17.98 10.13 -13.75
N ASP A 633 18.32 8.86 -13.54
CA ASP A 633 17.50 7.90 -12.81
C ASP A 633 17.29 8.30 -11.34
N ARG A 634 18.20 9.12 -10.79
CA ARG A 634 18.13 9.65 -9.42
C ARG A 634 16.93 10.53 -9.15
N LEU A 635 16.33 11.12 -10.18
CA LEU A 635 15.05 11.81 -10.06
C LEU A 635 13.89 10.84 -9.74
N PHE A 636 14.09 9.54 -9.87
CA PHE A 636 13.06 8.52 -9.65
C PHE A 636 13.46 7.54 -8.55
N LEU A 637 14.42 7.91 -7.68
CA LEU A 637 15.01 7.07 -6.64
C LEU A 637 14.69 7.54 -5.21
N ASP A 638 13.78 8.49 -5.01
CA ASP A 638 13.36 8.79 -3.64
C ASP A 638 12.67 7.55 -3.04
N SER A 639 12.94 7.30 -1.76
CA SER A 639 12.29 6.21 -1.03
C SER A 639 10.85 6.54 -0.65
N THR A 640 10.40 7.78 -0.89
CA THR A 640 9.13 8.36 -0.46
C THR A 640 8.06 8.39 -1.56
N GLY A 641 8.43 8.32 -2.84
CA GLY A 641 7.53 8.45 -3.99
C GLY A 641 7.17 9.89 -4.38
N GLU A 642 7.60 10.87 -3.59
CA GLU A 642 7.12 12.26 -3.66
C GLU A 642 7.50 12.95 -4.99
N LEU A 643 8.71 12.71 -5.51
CA LEU A 643 9.15 13.33 -6.76
C LEU A 643 8.38 12.82 -7.99
N ILE A 644 8.01 11.54 -7.98
CA ILE A 644 7.24 10.91 -9.05
C ILE A 644 5.82 11.46 -9.04
N ASP A 645 5.22 11.58 -7.85
CA ASP A 645 3.91 12.20 -7.64
C ASP A 645 3.91 13.65 -8.14
N ASP A 646 4.93 14.43 -7.81
CA ASP A 646 5.09 15.82 -8.26
C ASP A 646 5.28 15.92 -9.76
N MET A 647 6.11 15.05 -10.36
CA MET A 647 6.31 15.03 -11.81
C MET A 647 5.01 14.71 -12.57
N ILE A 648 4.23 13.72 -12.11
CA ILE A 648 2.96 13.34 -12.75
C ILE A 648 1.89 14.42 -12.53
N SER A 649 1.84 15.02 -11.34
CA SER A 649 0.95 16.12 -11.00
C SER A 649 1.36 17.46 -11.62
N SER A 650 2.54 17.52 -12.25
CA SER A 650 3.17 18.75 -12.74
C SER A 650 3.38 19.83 -11.67
N ASN A 651 3.69 19.39 -10.45
CA ASN A 651 4.09 20.22 -9.30
C ASN A 651 5.62 20.27 -9.13
N ASP A 652 6.39 19.77 -10.09
CA ASP A 652 7.85 19.73 -10.17
C ASP A 652 8.50 21.11 -10.42
N MET A 653 7.89 22.19 -9.92
CA MET A 653 8.32 23.58 -10.16
C MET A 653 9.75 23.83 -9.72
N TYR A 654 10.20 23.19 -8.64
CA TYR A 654 11.58 23.27 -8.15
C TYR A 654 12.61 22.76 -9.18
N ILE A 655 12.24 21.85 -10.11
CA ILE A 655 13.13 21.44 -11.22
C ILE A 655 13.29 22.59 -12.20
N TYR A 656 12.18 23.24 -12.56
CA TYR A 656 12.21 24.40 -13.45
C TYR A 656 12.95 25.58 -12.82
N GLU A 657 12.74 25.84 -11.53
CA GLU A 657 13.48 26.86 -10.76
C GLU A 657 14.98 26.58 -10.77
N LYS A 658 15.40 25.33 -10.55
CA LYS A 658 16.82 24.93 -10.66
C LYS A 658 17.43 25.18 -12.04
N ILE A 659 16.66 25.01 -13.11
CA ILE A 659 17.14 25.29 -14.48
C ILE A 659 17.18 26.81 -14.73
N MET A 660 16.18 27.54 -14.24
CA MET A 660 15.92 28.95 -14.55
C MET A 660 16.56 29.94 -13.55
N GLU A 661 17.29 29.45 -12.55
CA GLU A 661 17.96 30.28 -11.54
C GLU A 661 18.92 31.28 -12.21
N THR A 662 18.65 32.58 -12.03
CA THR A 662 19.34 33.66 -12.75
C THR A 662 20.82 33.78 -12.38
N ASP A 663 21.20 33.33 -11.20
CA ASP A 663 22.59 33.34 -10.75
C ASP A 663 23.47 32.31 -11.50
N ASN A 664 22.84 31.30 -12.12
CA ASN A 664 23.51 30.24 -12.88
C ASN A 664 23.69 30.59 -14.37
N LEU A 665 23.21 31.75 -14.85
CA LEU A 665 23.33 32.18 -16.26
C LEU A 665 24.78 32.12 -16.79
N LYS A 666 25.75 32.45 -15.93
CA LYS A 666 27.18 32.42 -16.26
C LYS A 666 27.73 31.00 -16.45
N GLU A 667 27.08 30.00 -15.87
CA GLU A 667 27.45 28.59 -16.02
C GLU A 667 27.01 28.04 -17.38
N PHE A 668 25.92 28.58 -17.95
CA PHE A 668 25.44 28.20 -19.28
C PHE A 668 26.25 28.84 -20.41
N ALA A 669 26.48 30.16 -20.36
CA ALA A 669 27.34 30.86 -21.32
C ALA A 669 27.69 32.28 -20.89
N ASN A 670 28.85 32.77 -21.35
CA ASN A 670 29.24 34.18 -21.21
C ASN A 670 28.36 35.15 -22.03
N CYS A 671 27.66 34.65 -23.05
CA CYS A 671 26.70 35.45 -23.83
C CYS A 671 25.31 35.32 -23.18
N PRO A 672 24.70 36.41 -22.69
CA PRO A 672 23.42 36.33 -21.98
C PRO A 672 22.30 35.73 -22.83
N ARG A 673 22.21 36.10 -24.13
CA ARG A 673 21.27 35.49 -25.08
C ARG A 673 21.50 33.99 -25.25
N LEU A 674 22.76 33.54 -25.33
CA LEU A 674 23.08 32.11 -25.46
C LEU A 674 22.73 31.35 -24.19
N ALA A 675 23.01 31.92 -23.02
CA ALA A 675 22.67 31.34 -21.73
C ALA A 675 21.16 31.12 -21.59
N CYS A 676 20.34 32.12 -21.90
CA CYS A 676 18.88 31.99 -21.89
C CYS A 676 18.39 30.93 -22.88
N LEU A 677 18.93 30.89 -24.11
CA LEU A 677 18.57 29.86 -25.09
C LEU A 677 18.89 28.44 -24.57
N CYS A 678 20.02 28.27 -23.87
CA CYS A 678 20.39 26.99 -23.28
C CYS A 678 19.47 26.60 -22.11
N GLN A 679 19.11 27.54 -21.23
CA GLN A 679 18.15 27.31 -20.14
C GLN A 679 16.78 26.87 -20.68
N PHE A 680 16.23 27.60 -21.64
CA PHE A 680 14.95 27.23 -22.26
C PHE A 680 15.01 25.90 -23.01
N ALA A 681 16.13 25.60 -23.67
CA ALA A 681 16.34 24.29 -24.28
C ALA A 681 16.36 23.18 -23.23
N CYS A 682 17.02 23.38 -22.09
CA CYS A 682 17.01 22.41 -20.99
C CYS A 682 15.60 22.19 -20.41
N CYS A 683 14.81 23.26 -20.22
CA CYS A 683 13.41 23.15 -19.82
C CYS A 683 12.58 22.35 -20.84
N GLU A 684 12.69 22.68 -22.12
CA GLU A 684 11.95 21.97 -23.18
C GLU A 684 12.36 20.49 -23.28
N MET A 685 13.66 20.19 -23.19
CA MET A 685 14.17 18.81 -23.19
C MET A 685 13.68 18.03 -21.96
N TYR A 686 13.68 18.66 -20.78
CA TYR A 686 13.13 18.08 -19.57
C TYR A 686 11.63 17.78 -19.72
N THR A 687 10.83 18.75 -20.13
CA THR A 687 9.38 18.58 -20.33
C THR A 687 9.09 17.48 -21.34
N MET A 688 9.81 17.45 -22.46
CA MET A 688 9.67 16.42 -23.49
C MET A 688 10.00 15.02 -22.95
N LEU A 689 11.12 14.86 -22.24
CA LEU A 689 11.49 13.58 -21.61
C LEU A 689 10.47 13.15 -20.55
N LYS A 690 10.01 14.08 -19.71
CA LYS A 690 8.94 13.83 -18.73
C LYS A 690 7.66 13.34 -19.41
N VAL A 691 7.18 14.04 -20.44
CA VAL A 691 5.96 13.64 -21.17
C VAL A 691 6.15 12.29 -21.84
N LYS A 692 7.32 12.04 -22.45
CA LYS A 692 7.65 10.75 -23.05
C LYS A 692 7.60 9.63 -22.01
N VAL A 693 8.26 9.81 -20.87
CA VAL A 693 8.25 8.85 -19.76
C VAL A 693 6.82 8.58 -19.30
N ILE A 694 5.97 9.61 -19.15
CA ILE A 694 4.55 9.40 -18.77
C ILE A 694 3.77 8.67 -19.88
N THR A 695 4.04 8.95 -21.15
CA THR A 695 3.31 8.39 -22.32
C THR A 695 3.70 6.95 -22.61
N ASP A 696 4.98 6.61 -22.55
CA ASP A 696 5.49 5.24 -22.67
C ASP A 696 4.88 4.33 -21.59
N PHE A 697 4.49 4.90 -20.45
CA PHE A 697 3.75 4.18 -19.41
C PHE A 697 2.27 3.96 -19.76
N LYS A 698 1.64 4.86 -20.53
CA LYS A 698 0.25 4.76 -20.98
C LYS A 698 0.06 3.76 -22.13
N GLU A 699 1.03 3.66 -23.05
CA GLU A 699 0.95 2.77 -24.23
C GLU A 699 1.28 1.30 -23.91
N ILE A 700 1.93 1.01 -22.79
CA ILE A 700 2.00 -0.35 -22.26
C ILE A 700 0.60 -0.69 -21.80
N THR A 701 -0.10 -1.51 -22.60
CA THR A 701 -1.50 -1.89 -22.44
C THR A 701 -1.87 -1.93 -20.98
N TRP A 702 -2.74 -0.99 -20.58
CA TRP A 702 -3.60 -1.13 -19.42
C TRP A 702 -4.52 -2.34 -19.66
N THR A 703 -3.95 -3.52 -19.58
CA THR A 703 -4.62 -4.62 -18.92
C THR A 703 -4.34 -4.39 -17.46
N GLU A 704 -5.34 -4.43 -16.59
CA GLU A 704 -5.19 -4.37 -15.13
C GLU A 704 -4.25 -5.46 -14.54
N ASN A 705 -3.45 -6.16 -15.37
CA ASN A 705 -2.63 -7.33 -15.09
C ASN A 705 -1.38 -7.39 -16.03
N ALA A 706 -0.12 -7.21 -15.57
CA ALA A 706 1.10 -7.53 -16.37
C ALA A 706 2.37 -7.85 -15.51
N LEU A 707 3.19 -8.84 -15.96
CA LEU A 707 4.36 -9.50 -15.30
C LEU A 707 5.66 -9.49 -16.19
N PHE A 708 6.91 -9.69 -15.67
CA PHE A 708 8.27 -9.25 -16.22
C PHE A 708 9.42 -10.33 -16.46
N GLU A 709 10.55 -10.00 -17.18
CA GLU A 709 11.83 -10.79 -17.51
C GLU A 709 13.22 -10.02 -17.35
N THR A 710 14.42 -10.67 -17.10
CA THR A 710 15.83 -10.05 -17.01
C THR A 710 17.09 -10.96 -17.35
N ARG A 711 18.32 -10.42 -17.71
CA ARG A 711 19.58 -11.15 -18.18
C ARG A 711 20.93 -10.86 -17.43
N CYS A 712 21.79 -11.88 -17.14
CA CYS A 712 23.17 -11.80 -16.52
C CYS A 712 24.17 -12.92 -17.00
N CYS A 713 25.45 -12.91 -16.58
CA CYS A 713 26.45 -13.96 -16.93
C CYS A 713 25.98 -15.36 -16.50
N ALA A 714 25.93 -16.29 -17.45
CA ALA A 714 25.30 -17.60 -17.26
C ALA A 714 26.00 -18.52 -16.25
N PHE A 715 27.30 -18.27 -15.96
CA PHE A 715 28.05 -19.06 -14.99
C PHE A 715 28.15 -18.39 -13.62
N CYS A 716 28.72 -17.19 -13.56
CA CYS A 716 29.01 -16.53 -12.29
C CYS A 716 27.96 -15.47 -11.90
N GLY A 717 26.93 -15.23 -12.72
CA GLY A 717 25.87 -14.26 -12.44
C GLY A 717 26.27 -12.80 -12.57
N GLN A 718 27.54 -12.50 -12.89
CA GLN A 718 28.03 -11.14 -13.10
C GLN A 718 27.26 -10.46 -14.22
N MET A 719 26.63 -9.33 -13.93
CA MET A 719 25.88 -8.56 -14.93
C MET A 719 26.83 -7.88 -15.90
N ALA A 720 26.37 -7.65 -17.13
CA ALA A 720 27.16 -6.89 -18.10
C ALA A 720 27.40 -5.47 -17.57
N SER A 721 28.66 -5.03 -17.57
CA SER A 721 29.10 -3.68 -17.21
C SER A 721 30.14 -3.19 -18.22
N GLU A 722 30.52 -1.92 -18.17
CA GLU A 722 31.47 -1.31 -19.13
C GLU A 722 32.84 -2.03 -19.14
N ASP A 723 33.33 -2.47 -17.98
CA ASP A 723 34.60 -3.21 -17.85
C ASP A 723 34.48 -4.72 -18.13
N VAL A 724 33.25 -5.24 -18.20
CA VAL A 724 32.98 -6.69 -18.29
C VAL A 724 32.03 -6.93 -19.45
N THR A 725 32.61 -7.00 -20.64
CA THR A 725 31.88 -7.40 -21.84
C THR A 725 31.56 -8.88 -21.77
N LEU A 726 30.27 -9.22 -21.64
CA LEU A 726 29.84 -10.62 -21.65
C LEU A 726 29.98 -11.20 -23.07
N MET A 727 30.97 -12.06 -23.24
CA MET A 727 31.21 -12.82 -24.45
C MET A 727 30.12 -13.88 -24.61
N LYS A 728 29.44 -13.84 -25.75
CA LYS A 728 28.44 -14.86 -26.08
C LYS A 728 29.14 -16.19 -26.36
N CYS A 729 28.48 -17.28 -25.99
CA CYS A 729 28.91 -18.61 -26.41
C CYS A 729 29.06 -18.66 -27.93
N SER A 730 30.26 -19.01 -28.43
CA SER A 730 30.54 -19.06 -29.87
C SER A 730 29.68 -20.07 -30.64
N ALA A 731 29.12 -21.06 -29.95
CA ALA A 731 28.26 -22.07 -30.55
C ALA A 731 26.75 -21.71 -30.52
N CYS A 732 26.14 -21.44 -29.35
CA CYS A 732 24.68 -21.17 -29.28
C CYS A 732 24.29 -19.69 -29.29
N ARG A 733 25.22 -18.78 -29.02
CA ARG A 733 25.01 -17.33 -28.86
C ARG A 733 23.97 -16.87 -27.82
N ALA A 734 23.28 -17.78 -27.14
CA ALA A 734 22.21 -17.50 -26.17
C ALA A 734 22.73 -17.29 -24.73
N ALA A 735 23.72 -18.08 -24.31
CA ALA A 735 24.42 -17.86 -23.05
C ALA A 735 25.56 -16.86 -23.22
N VAL A 736 25.78 -16.05 -22.18
CA VAL A 736 26.77 -14.96 -22.17
C VAL A 736 27.67 -15.08 -20.94
N TYR A 737 28.98 -14.84 -21.11
CA TYR A 737 30.01 -15.11 -20.10
C TYR A 737 30.98 -13.95 -19.95
N CYS A 738 31.33 -13.59 -18.73
CA CYS A 738 32.30 -12.53 -18.49
C CYS A 738 33.74 -12.91 -18.90
N THR A 739 34.09 -14.21 -18.89
CA THR A 739 35.42 -14.68 -19.29
C THR A 739 35.35 -16.01 -20.05
N ARG A 740 36.38 -16.31 -20.87
CA ARG A 740 36.52 -17.63 -21.52
C ARG A 740 36.65 -18.76 -20.51
N GLN A 741 37.16 -18.47 -19.31
CA GLN A 741 37.25 -19.45 -18.23
C GLN A 741 35.85 -19.78 -17.70
N CYS A 742 35.02 -18.76 -17.39
CA CYS A 742 33.61 -18.97 -17.02
C CYS A 742 32.82 -19.72 -18.11
N GLN A 743 33.12 -19.48 -19.39
CA GLN A 743 32.52 -20.27 -20.46
C GLN A 743 32.99 -21.73 -20.43
N LYS A 744 34.28 -22.03 -20.22
CA LYS A 744 34.81 -23.41 -20.13
C LYS A 744 34.28 -24.15 -18.91
N ASP A 745 34.17 -23.47 -17.78
CA ASP A 745 33.66 -24.03 -16.54
C ASP A 745 32.15 -24.28 -16.66
N ASP A 746 31.40 -23.36 -17.26
CA ASP A 746 30.00 -23.62 -17.61
C ASP A 746 29.87 -24.78 -18.61
N TRP A 747 30.80 -24.88 -19.57
CA TRP A 747 30.82 -25.92 -20.61
C TRP A 747 30.96 -27.32 -20.03
N TRP A 748 31.93 -27.56 -19.13
CA TRP A 748 32.24 -28.88 -18.60
C TRP A 748 31.64 -29.16 -17.22
N VAL A 749 31.50 -28.15 -16.35
CA VAL A 749 31.06 -28.32 -14.95
C VAL A 749 29.56 -28.12 -14.79
N ALA A 750 29.02 -27.00 -15.30
CA ALA A 750 27.57 -26.73 -15.22
C ALA A 750 26.77 -27.26 -16.44
N GLY A 751 27.45 -28.01 -17.32
CA GLY A 751 26.82 -28.83 -18.35
C GLY A 751 26.31 -28.05 -19.56
N HIS A 752 26.81 -26.84 -19.82
CA HIS A 752 26.43 -26.07 -21.01
C HIS A 752 26.72 -26.82 -22.31
N ILE A 753 27.69 -27.76 -22.36
CA ILE A 753 27.95 -28.60 -23.54
C ILE A 753 26.69 -29.32 -24.07
N TRP A 754 25.79 -29.73 -23.17
CA TRP A 754 24.55 -30.44 -23.52
C TRP A 754 23.46 -29.46 -23.96
N LYS A 755 23.29 -28.35 -23.22
CA LYS A 755 22.31 -27.29 -23.53
C LYS A 755 22.65 -26.52 -24.81
N CYS A 756 23.94 -26.34 -25.08
CA CYS A 756 24.44 -25.57 -26.22
C CYS A 756 24.06 -26.20 -27.56
N ARG A 757 24.02 -27.53 -27.66
CA ARG A 757 23.61 -28.24 -28.87
C ARG A 757 22.13 -28.04 -29.21
N THR A 758 21.25 -27.94 -28.20
CA THR A 758 19.82 -27.61 -28.37
C THR A 758 19.56 -26.13 -28.65
N LEU A 759 20.44 -25.24 -28.19
CA LEU A 759 20.30 -23.79 -28.34
C LEU A 759 21.04 -23.24 -29.58
N LYS A 760 21.77 -24.07 -30.33
CA LYS A 760 22.26 -23.71 -31.66
C LYS A 760 21.04 -23.40 -32.54
N ARG A 761 20.76 -22.11 -32.75
CA ARG A 761 19.92 -21.69 -33.86
C ARG A 761 20.63 -22.02 -35.18
N PRO A 762 19.91 -22.36 -36.27
CA PRO A 762 20.51 -22.48 -37.59
C PRO A 762 21.42 -21.30 -37.93
#